data_AF-E3RU58-F1
#
_entry.id   AF-E3RU58-F1
#
_cell.length_a   1.000
_cell.length_b   1.000
_cell.length_c   1.000
_cell.angle_alpha   90.00
_cell.angle_beta   90.00
_cell.angle_gamma   90.00
#
_symmetry.space_group_name_H-M   'P 1'
#
loop_
_entity.id
_entity.type
_entity.pdbx_description
1 polymer ?
#
loop_
_entity_poly.entity_id
_entity_poly.type
_entity_poly.pdbx_seq_one_letter_code
_entity_poly.pdbx_strand_id
1 'polypeptide(L)'
;MALPKGMRYLAGATVCILLYLFVQILHAPNSETPIEIPSKLPTNKFGDWDHDPQLDPSGEPPEPLRRIDGDNYAPDNPSSARINATILSLVRNEELNDMLQSMRDLERTWNHKFNYPWTFFNDKPFTEEFKKATRAATNAEVRYELVPAEHWDIPSWINMDLYRESVSLLTSLEVQYMEKQSYHQMCRWNSGMFSEHPALKDIQYYWRVEPNVHFFCDIDYDVFAWMQDHNKTYGFNINIYDNADSVATLWPETKKFIEDNPGYVHPNNAREWLEDDQRRPENNQKAHGYSTCHFWSNFEIGDLSFWRSKKYRDYFDHLDRAGGFFYERWGDAPVHSVALGLFEDKNKIHWFRDIGYQHIPFFNCPNNPKCSGCVKGRFTDGEKWLNREDSDEDTDLYVGNKKPPKDPKSPNLIQLNAHHIPIQPPTYSNIMTFTILTDTTIRTLLHTLTPTTARTLASILSHALSQYTLSQESIYQPHRTSIVRPNGQVSLFMPATTPTSVGVKIVGVAPSTPAPASAGAEGGGKGTPQPGLRSVLTICDERGQAVGVLNAAELTAFRTALGSMLLLLHRKRVGNVLVFGAGKQAEWHVRLAILLRPDGVKKVTFVNRSRRRAAELVARLKAEGVGGGGVDMVVFEDGEEGLKELVQGTDVLFCTTPSTEPLFPAEWVMEKEMRGKGKYVAAIGSYRLDMREIDPRLLEAVVNSSGPFSGKVHQEWVVVDSVKGCMDEAGELVAAGLKPEHMVEVGRMDELREEKSVQQWLEEGFVVYKSVGVGIMDIAIGRALMELAMEKGVGMHLEDF
;
A
#
# COMPACT_ATOMS: atom_id res chain seq x y z
N MET A 1 -10.72 29.64 59.09
CA MET A 1 -12.01 28.96 58.89
C MET A 1 -11.74 27.50 58.63
N ALA A 2 -12.24 26.61 59.49
CA ALA A 2 -12.02 25.17 59.31
C ALA A 2 -12.95 24.66 58.19
N LEU A 3 -12.39 23.97 57.18
CA LEU A 3 -13.14 23.40 56.05
C LEU A 3 -14.41 22.65 56.51
N PRO A 4 -15.54 22.71 55.79
CA PRO A 4 -16.74 21.97 56.14
C PRO A 4 -16.46 20.47 56.32
N LYS A 5 -17.09 19.81 57.30
CA LYS A 5 -16.87 18.38 57.59
C LYS A 5 -16.98 17.52 56.33
N GLY A 6 -17.96 17.78 55.46
CA GLY A 6 -18.14 17.06 54.20
C GLY A 6 -16.94 17.12 53.25
N MET A 7 -16.30 18.29 53.10
CA MET A 7 -15.11 18.43 52.26
C MET A 7 -13.89 17.72 52.84
N ARG A 8 -13.79 17.61 54.17
CA ARG A 8 -12.70 16.84 54.81
C ARG A 8 -12.88 15.34 54.60
N TYR A 9 -14.12 14.86 54.63
CA TYR A 9 -14.42 13.46 54.30
C TYR A 9 -14.15 13.16 52.82
N LEU A 10 -14.52 14.07 51.92
CA LEU A 10 -14.27 13.90 50.49
C LEU A 10 -12.76 13.91 50.18
N ALA A 11 -12.01 14.86 50.74
CA ALA A 11 -10.55 14.89 50.59
C ALA A 11 -9.88 13.64 51.18
N GLY A 12 -10.36 13.16 52.33
CA GLY A 12 -9.89 11.91 52.91
C GLY A 12 -10.16 10.69 52.02
N ALA A 13 -11.37 10.59 51.45
CA ALA A 13 -11.74 9.52 50.53
C ALA A 13 -10.88 9.54 49.26
N THR A 14 -10.65 10.72 48.67
CA THR A 14 -9.80 10.87 47.48
C THR A 14 -8.35 10.46 47.75
N VAL A 15 -7.79 10.80 48.93
CA VAL A 15 -6.45 10.37 49.31
C VAL A 15 -6.39 8.86 49.52
N CYS A 16 -7.40 8.25 50.12
CA CYS A 16 -7.46 6.78 50.27
C CYS A 16 -7.56 6.06 48.92
N ILE A 17 -8.33 6.59 47.96
CA ILE A 17 -8.42 6.03 46.60
C ILE A 17 -7.07 6.17 45.87
N LEU A 18 -6.40 7.32 45.97
CA LEU A 18 -5.08 7.52 45.36
C LEU A 18 -4.02 6.59 45.97
N LEU A 19 -4.03 6.40 47.30
CA LEU A 19 -3.14 5.44 47.96
C LEU A 19 -3.44 4.00 47.57
N TYR A 20 -4.72 3.64 47.44
CA TYR A 20 -5.13 2.32 46.97
C TYR A 20 -4.65 2.06 45.53
N LEU A 21 -4.83 3.01 44.62
CA LEU A 21 -4.34 2.91 43.24
C LEU A 21 -2.80 2.83 43.20
N PHE A 22 -2.10 3.60 44.03
CA PHE A 22 -0.64 3.55 44.11
C PHE A 22 -0.15 2.20 44.65
N VAL A 23 -0.83 1.63 45.63
CA VAL A 23 -0.56 0.28 46.15
C VAL A 23 -0.84 -0.78 45.09
N GLN A 24 -1.90 -0.66 44.29
CA GLN A 24 -2.19 -1.59 43.18
C GLN A 24 -1.13 -1.51 42.08
N ILE A 25 -0.62 -0.32 41.76
CA ILE A 25 0.48 -0.12 40.80
C ILE A 25 1.78 -0.74 41.33
N LEU A 26 2.05 -0.65 42.64
CA LEU A 26 3.24 -1.24 43.26
C LEU A 26 3.12 -2.76 43.53
N HIS A 27 1.91 -3.32 43.56
CA HIS A 27 1.64 -4.75 43.72
C HIS A 27 1.24 -5.45 42.42
N ALA A 28 1.28 -4.74 41.28
CA ALA A 28 1.16 -5.37 39.97
C ALA A 28 2.26 -6.44 39.88
N PRO A 29 1.91 -7.73 39.67
CA PRO A 29 2.89 -8.79 39.68
C PRO A 29 3.91 -8.57 38.58
N ASN A 30 5.20 -8.52 38.95
CA ASN A 30 6.30 -8.76 38.03
C ASN A 30 6.09 -10.16 37.45
N SER A 31 5.58 -10.25 36.22
CA SER A 31 5.53 -11.50 35.48
C SER A 31 6.94 -11.86 34.99
N GLU A 32 7.83 -12.18 35.92
CA GLU A 32 9.05 -12.93 35.66
C GLU A 32 8.67 -14.41 35.51
N THR A 33 8.09 -14.76 34.37
CA THR A 33 8.15 -16.12 33.85
C THR A 33 9.08 -16.09 32.65
N PRO A 34 10.21 -16.83 32.67
CA PRO A 34 11.08 -16.94 31.50
C PRO A 34 10.27 -17.53 30.34
N ILE A 35 10.07 -16.74 29.30
CA ILE A 35 9.56 -17.24 28.03
C ILE A 35 10.71 -18.05 27.43
N GLU A 36 10.57 -19.39 27.42
CA GLU A 36 11.44 -20.24 26.61
C GLU A 36 11.19 -19.91 25.14
N ILE A 37 12.14 -19.17 24.54
CA ILE A 37 12.13 -18.85 23.12
C ILE A 37 12.51 -20.14 22.36
N PRO A 38 11.66 -20.68 21.46
CA PRO A 38 12.05 -21.77 20.59
C PRO A 38 13.24 -21.29 19.73
N SER A 39 14.34 -22.02 19.77
CA SER A 39 15.60 -21.68 19.06
C SER A 39 15.53 -21.82 17.52
N LYS A 40 14.32 -21.91 16.97
CA LYS A 40 14.02 -21.93 15.54
C LYS A 40 12.69 -21.22 15.33
N LEU A 41 12.67 -20.18 14.49
CA LEU A 41 11.43 -19.79 13.83
C LEU A 41 10.90 -21.02 13.10
N PRO A 42 9.62 -21.39 13.27
CA PRO A 42 9.00 -22.32 12.34
C PRO A 42 9.09 -21.66 10.98
N THR A 43 9.82 -22.31 10.06
CA THR A 43 9.55 -22.12 8.64
C THR A 43 8.16 -22.70 8.41
N ASN A 44 7.11 -21.97 8.77
CA ASN A 44 5.77 -22.32 8.35
C ASN A 44 5.76 -22.09 6.83
N LYS A 45 6.06 -23.18 6.11
CA LYS A 45 5.38 -23.42 4.85
C LYS A 45 3.91 -23.18 5.15
N PHE A 46 3.31 -22.19 4.50
CA PHE A 46 1.86 -22.19 4.35
C PHE A 46 1.46 -23.61 3.97
N GLY A 47 0.57 -24.23 4.74
CA GLY A 47 -0.02 -25.48 4.30
C GLY A 47 -0.66 -25.16 2.96
N ASP A 48 -0.18 -25.79 1.89
CA ASP A 48 -0.94 -25.80 0.64
C ASP A 48 -2.34 -26.29 1.00
N TRP A 49 -3.37 -25.65 0.44
CA TRP A 49 -4.71 -26.22 0.46
C TRP A 49 -4.60 -27.67 -0.02
N ASP A 50 -4.92 -28.63 0.85
CA ASP A 50 -4.92 -30.03 0.44
C ASP A 50 -5.87 -30.21 -0.75
N HIS A 51 -6.93 -29.38 -0.83
CA HIS A 51 -7.84 -29.28 -1.97
C HIS A 51 -8.80 -28.06 -1.87
N ASP A 52 -8.90 -27.26 -2.93
CA ASP A 52 -9.90 -26.18 -3.09
C ASP A 52 -11.29 -26.75 -3.42
N PRO A 53 -12.32 -26.56 -2.57
CA PRO A 53 -13.68 -27.00 -2.89
C PRO A 53 -14.24 -26.41 -4.19
N GLN A 54 -13.86 -25.20 -4.60
CA GLN A 54 -14.32 -24.61 -5.87
C GLN A 54 -13.82 -25.38 -7.11
N LEU A 55 -12.79 -26.22 -6.98
CA LEU A 55 -12.36 -27.15 -8.03
C LEU A 55 -13.27 -28.37 -8.17
N ASP A 56 -14.00 -28.74 -7.12
CA ASP A 56 -15.03 -29.80 -7.20
C ASP A 56 -16.20 -29.37 -8.06
N PRO A 57 -16.86 -30.30 -8.78
CA PRO A 57 -18.11 -30.00 -9.46
C PRO A 57 -19.12 -29.37 -8.50
N SER A 58 -19.44 -28.09 -8.71
CA SER A 58 -20.41 -27.36 -7.89
C SER A 58 -21.80 -27.49 -8.50
N GLY A 59 -22.76 -27.96 -7.69
CA GLY A 59 -24.17 -28.07 -8.05
C GLY A 59 -25.02 -26.99 -7.40
N GLU A 60 -26.30 -26.98 -7.75
CA GLU A 60 -27.32 -26.21 -7.02
C GLU A 60 -27.43 -26.71 -5.57
N PRO A 61 -27.90 -25.87 -4.63
CA PRO A 61 -28.08 -26.29 -3.25
C PRO A 61 -29.17 -27.37 -3.11
N PRO A 62 -29.28 -28.03 -1.94
CA PRO A 62 -30.29 -29.06 -1.72
C PRO A 62 -31.72 -28.57 -2.00
N GLU A 63 -32.53 -29.48 -2.54
CA GLU A 63 -33.97 -29.30 -2.74
C GLU A 63 -34.69 -29.07 -1.39
N PRO A 64 -35.83 -28.33 -1.36
CA PRO A 64 -36.59 -27.86 -2.53
C PRO A 64 -36.08 -26.56 -3.19
N LEU A 65 -36.08 -26.50 -4.52
CA LEU A 65 -35.75 -25.33 -5.32
C LEU A 65 -36.99 -24.82 -6.06
N ARG A 66 -37.37 -23.56 -5.85
CA ARG A 66 -38.45 -22.92 -6.62
C ARG A 66 -37.91 -22.44 -7.96
N ARG A 67 -38.59 -22.80 -9.05
CA ARG A 67 -38.19 -22.46 -10.42
C ARG A 67 -39.29 -21.69 -11.15
N ILE A 68 -38.96 -21.17 -12.32
CA ILE A 68 -39.97 -20.61 -13.22
C ILE A 68 -40.86 -21.74 -13.72
N ASP A 69 -42.16 -21.53 -13.58
CA ASP A 69 -43.20 -22.36 -14.17
C ASP A 69 -44.30 -21.44 -14.71
N GLY A 70 -44.42 -21.37 -16.04
CA GLY A 70 -45.29 -20.42 -16.72
C GLY A 70 -44.92 -18.96 -16.44
N ASP A 71 -45.87 -18.19 -15.92
CA ASP A 71 -45.76 -16.74 -15.65
C ASP A 71 -45.65 -16.41 -14.16
N ASN A 72 -45.35 -17.40 -13.30
CA ASN A 72 -45.31 -17.25 -11.85
C ASN A 72 -44.35 -16.15 -11.33
N TYR A 73 -43.31 -15.81 -12.11
CA TYR A 73 -42.39 -14.71 -11.84
C TYR A 73 -42.50 -13.52 -12.81
N ALA A 74 -43.57 -13.40 -13.60
CA ALA A 74 -43.74 -12.24 -14.46
C ALA A 74 -43.77 -10.93 -13.63
N PRO A 75 -43.20 -9.80 -14.12
CA PRO A 75 -43.10 -8.55 -13.36
C PRO A 75 -44.44 -8.02 -12.85
N ASP A 76 -45.50 -8.21 -13.63
CA ASP A 76 -46.86 -7.71 -13.42
C ASP A 76 -47.86 -8.77 -12.94
N ASN A 77 -47.40 -9.97 -12.57
CA ASN A 77 -48.27 -11.03 -12.07
C ASN A 77 -48.80 -10.69 -10.65
N PRO A 78 -50.13 -10.49 -10.46
CA PRO A 78 -50.70 -10.16 -9.16
C PRO A 78 -50.63 -11.31 -8.15
N SER A 79 -50.43 -12.55 -8.63
CA SER A 79 -50.26 -13.77 -7.83
C SER A 79 -48.83 -14.31 -7.99
N SER A 80 -47.84 -13.41 -7.98
CA SER A 80 -46.43 -13.78 -8.16
C SER A 80 -45.94 -14.75 -7.07
N ALA A 81 -45.05 -15.66 -7.46
CA ALA A 81 -44.35 -16.57 -6.57
C ALA A 81 -43.22 -15.91 -5.75
N ARG A 82 -42.89 -14.64 -6.03
CA ARG A 82 -41.87 -13.88 -5.28
C ARG A 82 -42.25 -13.76 -3.81
N ILE A 83 -41.27 -13.98 -2.94
CA ILE A 83 -41.40 -13.64 -1.53
C ILE A 83 -41.09 -12.15 -1.31
N ASN A 84 -41.29 -11.64 -0.08
CA ASN A 84 -40.95 -10.26 0.24
C ASN A 84 -39.43 -10.07 0.31
N ALA A 85 -38.81 -9.82 -0.83
CA ALA A 85 -37.37 -9.59 -0.96
C ALA A 85 -37.04 -8.49 -1.97
N THR A 86 -35.83 -7.94 -1.90
CA THR A 86 -35.34 -6.92 -2.85
C THR A 86 -33.85 -7.08 -3.12
N ILE A 87 -33.42 -6.70 -4.31
CA ILE A 87 -32.01 -6.42 -4.59
C ILE A 87 -31.73 -5.01 -4.10
N LEU A 88 -30.73 -4.84 -3.25
CA LEU A 88 -30.41 -3.60 -2.56
C LEU A 88 -29.06 -3.06 -3.03
N SER A 89 -28.95 -1.75 -3.26
CA SER A 89 -27.66 -1.12 -3.56
C SER A 89 -27.58 0.28 -2.97
N LEU A 90 -26.53 0.56 -2.20
CA LEU A 90 -26.16 1.91 -1.78
C LEU A 90 -25.17 2.45 -2.81
N VAL A 91 -25.56 3.45 -3.59
CA VAL A 91 -24.80 3.85 -4.78
C VAL A 91 -24.95 5.34 -5.07
N ARG A 92 -23.85 5.97 -5.51
CA ARG A 92 -23.84 7.39 -5.87
C ARG A 92 -24.20 7.58 -7.34
N ASN A 93 -24.63 8.79 -7.69
CA ASN A 93 -24.98 9.12 -9.07
C ASN A 93 -23.78 8.95 -10.02
N GLU A 94 -22.57 9.23 -9.53
CA GLU A 94 -21.32 9.16 -10.29
C GLU A 94 -20.92 7.72 -10.65
N GLU A 95 -21.47 6.72 -9.96
CA GLU A 95 -21.18 5.29 -10.15
C GLU A 95 -22.17 4.61 -11.10
N LEU A 96 -23.00 5.39 -11.81
CA LEU A 96 -24.07 4.87 -12.68
C LEU A 96 -23.57 3.82 -13.68
N ASN A 97 -22.45 4.07 -14.35
CA ASN A 97 -21.92 3.16 -15.38
C ASN A 97 -21.50 1.81 -14.80
N ASP A 98 -20.86 1.84 -13.64
CA ASP A 98 -20.40 0.66 -12.91
C ASP A 98 -21.59 -0.13 -12.35
N MET A 99 -22.61 0.57 -11.83
CA MET A 99 -23.86 -0.06 -11.39
C MET A 99 -24.61 -0.70 -12.57
N LEU A 100 -24.68 -0.04 -13.72
CA LEU A 100 -25.32 -0.61 -14.91
C LEU A 100 -24.61 -1.86 -15.42
N GLN A 101 -23.28 -1.96 -15.26
CA GLN A 101 -22.56 -3.19 -15.58
C GLN A 101 -23.00 -4.32 -14.64
N SER A 102 -23.01 -4.08 -13.32
CA SER A 102 -23.38 -5.11 -12.34
C SER A 102 -24.84 -5.54 -12.47
N MET A 103 -25.74 -4.60 -12.75
CA MET A 103 -27.14 -4.91 -13.10
C MET A 103 -27.22 -5.83 -14.32
N ARG A 104 -26.49 -5.54 -15.41
CA ARG A 104 -26.51 -6.39 -16.61
C ARG A 104 -26.07 -7.81 -16.31
N ASP A 105 -25.04 -7.98 -15.49
CA ASP A 105 -24.53 -9.30 -15.12
C ASP A 105 -25.52 -10.07 -14.23
N LEU A 106 -26.09 -9.44 -13.20
CA LEU A 106 -27.08 -10.09 -12.32
C LEU A 106 -28.41 -10.36 -13.03
N GLU A 107 -28.88 -9.43 -13.87
CA GLU A 107 -30.06 -9.62 -14.69
C GLU A 107 -29.85 -10.80 -15.64
N ARG A 108 -28.73 -10.85 -16.37
CA ARG A 108 -28.40 -11.95 -17.28
C ARG A 108 -28.37 -13.30 -16.57
N THR A 109 -27.71 -13.39 -15.43
CA THR A 109 -27.45 -14.67 -14.76
C THR A 109 -28.62 -15.15 -13.91
N TRP A 110 -29.42 -14.24 -13.37
CA TRP A 110 -30.48 -14.58 -12.41
C TRP A 110 -31.75 -13.74 -12.56
N ASN A 111 -31.70 -12.42 -12.39
CA ASN A 111 -32.92 -11.66 -12.08
C ASN A 111 -33.91 -11.51 -13.25
N HIS A 112 -33.48 -11.66 -14.51
CA HIS A 112 -34.41 -11.66 -15.65
C HIS A 112 -35.46 -12.78 -15.55
N LYS A 113 -35.13 -13.85 -14.80
CA LYS A 113 -35.99 -15.00 -14.55
C LYS A 113 -37.02 -14.73 -13.44
N PHE A 114 -36.58 -14.10 -12.36
CA PHE A 114 -37.36 -14.00 -11.12
C PHE A 114 -38.01 -12.62 -10.91
N ASN A 115 -37.47 -11.58 -11.55
CA ASN A 115 -37.94 -10.20 -11.55
C ASN A 115 -38.16 -9.63 -10.14
N TYR A 116 -37.21 -9.86 -9.22
CA TYR A 116 -37.23 -9.22 -7.90
C TYR A 116 -36.91 -7.72 -8.02
N PRO A 117 -37.55 -6.88 -7.18
CA PRO A 117 -37.40 -5.43 -7.26
C PRO A 117 -36.00 -4.98 -6.87
N TRP A 118 -35.49 -3.96 -7.56
CA TRP A 118 -34.29 -3.22 -7.17
C TRP A 118 -34.65 -2.02 -6.29
N THR A 119 -33.98 -1.87 -5.16
CA THR A 119 -34.12 -0.70 -4.27
C THR A 119 -32.76 -0.03 -4.13
N PHE A 120 -32.63 1.16 -4.71
CA PHE A 120 -31.42 1.97 -4.66
C PHE A 120 -31.48 2.97 -3.50
N PHE A 121 -30.39 3.09 -2.75
CA PHE A 121 -30.21 4.02 -1.64
C PHE A 121 -29.06 4.97 -1.95
N ASN A 122 -29.16 6.21 -1.49
CA ASN A 122 -28.11 7.22 -1.60
C ASN A 122 -28.28 8.28 -0.50
N ASP A 123 -27.18 8.87 -0.03
CA ASP A 123 -27.20 10.02 0.89
C ASP A 123 -27.66 11.31 0.18
N LYS A 124 -27.67 11.32 -1.15
CA LYS A 124 -28.15 12.40 -2.00
C LYS A 124 -29.29 11.96 -2.91
N PRO A 125 -30.14 12.89 -3.38
CA PRO A 125 -31.18 12.55 -4.35
C PRO A 125 -30.59 11.98 -5.65
N PHE A 126 -31.21 10.92 -6.17
CA PHE A 126 -30.86 10.36 -7.48
C PHE A 126 -31.25 11.31 -8.61
N THR A 127 -30.37 11.45 -9.60
CA THR A 127 -30.65 12.21 -10.81
C THR A 127 -31.66 11.48 -11.71
N GLU A 128 -32.35 12.23 -12.58
CA GLU A 128 -33.26 11.64 -13.56
C GLU A 128 -32.53 10.76 -14.58
N GLU A 129 -31.26 11.05 -14.88
CA GLU A 129 -30.40 10.20 -15.69
C GLU A 129 -30.20 8.83 -15.04
N PHE A 130 -29.84 8.81 -13.75
CA PHE A 130 -29.66 7.58 -12.99
C PHE A 130 -30.94 6.75 -12.99
N LYS A 131 -32.09 7.38 -12.68
CA LYS A 131 -33.39 6.71 -12.65
C LYS A 131 -33.76 6.14 -14.01
N LYS A 132 -33.62 6.93 -15.08
CA LYS A 132 -33.98 6.50 -16.44
C LYS A 132 -33.13 5.32 -16.89
N ALA A 133 -31.82 5.36 -16.66
CA ALA A 133 -30.91 4.33 -17.13
C ALA A 133 -31.07 3.01 -16.35
N THR A 134 -31.19 3.07 -15.02
CA THR A 134 -31.41 1.86 -14.19
C THR A 134 -32.78 1.24 -14.42
N ARG A 135 -33.85 2.05 -14.58
CA ARG A 135 -35.19 1.56 -14.99
C ARG A 135 -35.17 0.84 -16.33
N ALA A 136 -34.34 1.29 -17.27
CA ALA A 136 -34.20 0.67 -18.59
C ALA A 136 -33.38 -0.64 -18.57
N ALA A 137 -32.65 -0.91 -17.49
CA ALA A 137 -31.78 -2.07 -17.37
C ALA A 137 -32.47 -3.35 -16.86
N THR A 138 -33.72 -3.26 -16.40
CA THR A 138 -34.47 -4.40 -15.82
C THR A 138 -35.97 -4.32 -16.13
N ASN A 139 -36.63 -5.47 -16.16
CA ASN A 139 -38.09 -5.57 -16.23
C ASN A 139 -38.76 -5.51 -14.84
N ALA A 140 -38.02 -5.83 -13.78
CA ALA A 140 -38.53 -5.82 -12.40
C ALA A 140 -38.86 -4.40 -11.94
N GLU A 141 -39.60 -4.20 -10.84
CA GLU A 141 -39.81 -2.87 -10.24
C GLU A 141 -38.47 -2.25 -9.79
N VAL A 142 -38.34 -0.92 -9.86
CA VAL A 142 -37.18 -0.19 -9.33
C VAL A 142 -37.64 0.95 -8.42
N ARG A 143 -37.05 1.05 -7.23
CA ARG A 143 -37.32 2.04 -6.18
C ARG A 143 -36.06 2.87 -5.91
N TYR A 144 -36.24 4.14 -5.59
CA TYR A 144 -35.16 5.10 -5.37
C TYR A 144 -35.39 5.82 -4.05
N GLU A 145 -34.54 5.53 -3.08
CA GLU A 145 -34.72 5.94 -1.70
C GLU A 145 -33.58 6.87 -1.26
N LEU A 146 -33.95 7.95 -0.58
CA LEU A 146 -32.99 8.87 0.03
C LEU A 146 -32.76 8.46 1.47
N VAL A 147 -31.51 8.24 1.85
CA VAL A 147 -31.16 7.94 3.25
C VAL A 147 -31.50 9.16 4.12
N PRO A 148 -32.31 8.99 5.19
CA PRO A 148 -32.59 10.08 6.12
C PRO A 148 -31.29 10.59 6.77
N ALA A 149 -31.21 11.90 6.98
CA ALA A 149 -29.99 12.53 7.52
C ALA A 149 -29.62 11.94 8.88
N GLU A 150 -30.60 11.65 9.74
CA GLU A 150 -30.42 11.01 11.04
C GLU A 150 -29.80 9.60 10.98
N HIS A 151 -29.91 8.92 9.83
CA HIS A 151 -29.35 7.59 9.59
C HIS A 151 -27.95 7.66 8.96
N TRP A 152 -27.55 8.81 8.39
CA TRP A 152 -26.27 8.99 7.70
C TRP A 152 -25.29 9.90 8.43
N ASP A 153 -25.78 10.97 9.06
CA ASP A 153 -24.96 11.98 9.72
C ASP A 153 -24.18 11.40 10.89
N ILE A 154 -23.04 12.05 11.17
CA ILE A 154 -22.20 11.69 12.31
C ILE A 154 -22.98 11.95 13.61
N PRO A 155 -23.11 10.94 14.49
CA PRO A 155 -23.82 11.12 15.76
C PRO A 155 -23.21 12.19 16.65
N SER A 156 -24.07 12.89 17.40
CA SER A 156 -23.65 14.02 18.26
C SER A 156 -22.64 13.67 19.37
N TRP A 157 -22.50 12.40 19.74
CA TRP A 157 -21.52 11.93 20.73
C TRP A 157 -20.12 11.68 20.14
N ILE A 158 -19.97 11.74 18.81
CA ILE A 158 -18.67 11.65 18.17
C ILE A 158 -17.95 12.99 18.29
N ASN A 159 -16.78 12.96 18.92
CA ASN A 159 -15.90 14.11 19.02
C ASN A 159 -15.08 14.23 17.74
N MET A 160 -15.36 15.27 16.96
CA MET A 160 -14.67 15.49 15.68
C MET A 160 -13.19 15.81 15.81
N ASP A 161 -12.69 16.25 16.97
CA ASP A 161 -11.27 16.45 17.19
C ASP A 161 -10.57 15.10 17.40
N LEU A 162 -11.14 14.20 18.23
CA LEU A 162 -10.65 12.83 18.38
C LEU A 162 -10.70 12.06 17.05
N TYR A 163 -11.76 12.25 16.28
CA TYR A 163 -11.85 11.69 14.92
C TYR A 163 -10.69 12.17 14.03
N ARG A 164 -10.39 13.47 13.99
CA ARG A 164 -9.28 13.99 13.16
C ARG A 164 -7.92 13.48 13.63
N GLU A 165 -7.71 13.34 14.94
CA GLU A 165 -6.50 12.76 15.51
C GLU A 165 -6.36 11.29 15.13
N SER A 166 -7.44 10.51 15.23
CA SER A 166 -7.43 9.10 14.87
C SER A 166 -7.25 8.89 13.37
N VAL A 167 -7.83 9.76 12.52
CA VAL A 167 -7.56 9.77 11.08
C VAL A 167 -6.07 9.96 10.83
N SER A 168 -5.42 10.92 11.49
CA SER A 168 -3.98 11.12 11.33
C SER A 168 -3.17 9.88 11.72
N LEU A 169 -3.55 9.17 12.78
CA LEU A 169 -2.88 7.96 13.25
C LEU A 169 -3.10 6.78 12.29
N LEU A 170 -4.36 6.45 12.00
CA LEU A 170 -4.70 5.26 11.22
C LEU A 170 -4.40 5.41 9.74
N THR A 171 -4.41 6.63 9.18
CA THR A 171 -3.83 6.90 7.86
C THR A 171 -2.32 6.63 7.85
N SER A 172 -1.61 6.90 8.96
CA SER A 172 -0.17 6.58 9.08
C SER A 172 0.10 5.07 9.20
N LEU A 173 -0.88 4.29 9.63
CA LEU A 173 -0.88 2.82 9.59
C LEU A 173 -1.44 2.28 8.26
N GLU A 174 -1.64 3.14 7.27
CA GLU A 174 -2.14 2.79 5.94
C GLU A 174 -3.51 2.09 5.95
N VAL A 175 -4.34 2.37 6.97
CA VAL A 175 -5.73 1.91 7.02
C VAL A 175 -6.50 2.57 5.88
N GLN A 176 -6.89 1.74 4.90
CA GLN A 176 -7.51 2.22 3.68
C GLN A 176 -8.81 3.01 3.97
N TYR A 177 -8.97 4.13 3.27
CA TYR A 177 -10.13 5.01 3.36
C TYR A 177 -10.36 5.70 4.72
N MET A 178 -9.42 5.64 5.65
CA MET A 178 -9.51 6.32 6.95
C MET A 178 -9.79 7.84 6.82
N GLU A 179 -9.21 8.53 5.83
CA GLU A 179 -9.46 9.97 5.63
C GLU A 179 -10.85 10.29 5.06
N LYS A 180 -11.58 9.29 4.55
CA LYS A 180 -12.85 9.50 3.85
C LYS A 180 -14.01 9.38 4.83
N GLN A 181 -14.43 10.51 5.39
CA GLN A 181 -15.60 10.57 6.29
C GLN A 181 -16.84 9.83 5.75
N SER A 182 -17.16 9.98 4.46
CA SER A 182 -18.31 9.30 3.85
C SER A 182 -18.17 7.77 3.83
N TYR A 183 -16.95 7.24 3.88
CA TYR A 183 -16.69 5.81 3.97
C TYR A 183 -17.04 5.29 5.38
N HIS A 184 -16.68 6.02 6.44
CA HIS A 184 -17.11 5.70 7.81
C HIS A 184 -18.65 5.73 7.95
N GLN A 185 -19.28 6.73 7.35
CA GLN A 185 -20.75 6.85 7.32
C GLN A 185 -21.39 5.67 6.57
N MET A 186 -20.80 5.25 5.44
CA MET A 186 -21.21 4.06 4.71
C MET A 186 -21.09 2.79 5.56
N CYS A 187 -19.93 2.55 6.19
CA CYS A 187 -19.73 1.38 7.03
C CYS A 187 -20.72 1.34 8.20
N ARG A 188 -20.94 2.48 8.86
CA ARG A 188 -21.96 2.60 9.93
C ARG A 188 -23.38 2.35 9.39
N TRP A 189 -23.72 2.89 8.23
CA TRP A 189 -25.06 2.75 7.65
C TRP A 189 -25.37 1.30 7.28
N ASN A 190 -24.43 0.62 6.61
CA ASN A 190 -24.54 -0.80 6.31
C ASN A 190 -24.54 -1.64 7.58
N SER A 191 -23.76 -1.26 8.61
CA SER A 191 -23.74 -2.00 9.88
C SER A 191 -25.05 -1.97 10.66
N GLY A 192 -25.92 -0.98 10.49
CA GLY A 192 -27.12 -0.94 11.34
C GLY A 192 -28.23 0.02 10.97
N MET A 193 -28.09 0.85 9.95
CA MET A 193 -29.13 1.82 9.59
C MET A 193 -29.96 1.40 8.37
N PHE A 194 -29.38 0.63 7.45
CA PHE A 194 -30.10 0.20 6.25
C PHE A 194 -31.37 -0.60 6.60
N SER A 195 -31.28 -1.51 7.57
CA SER A 195 -32.38 -2.39 7.98
C SER A 195 -33.55 -1.64 8.65
N GLU A 196 -33.28 -0.45 9.17
CA GLU A 196 -34.26 0.47 9.76
C GLU A 196 -34.87 1.45 8.75
N HIS A 197 -34.40 1.45 7.49
CA HIS A 197 -34.93 2.35 6.48
C HIS A 197 -36.43 2.04 6.21
N PRO A 198 -37.33 3.05 6.21
CA PRO A 198 -38.78 2.83 6.07
C PRO A 198 -39.17 2.01 4.82
N ALA A 199 -38.46 2.22 3.71
CA ALA A 199 -38.65 1.48 2.45
C ALA A 199 -38.45 -0.03 2.57
N LEU A 200 -37.68 -0.51 3.57
CA LEU A 200 -37.43 -1.93 3.80
C LEU A 200 -38.33 -2.52 4.87
N LYS A 201 -39.22 -1.75 5.50
CA LYS A 201 -40.02 -2.19 6.66
C LYS A 201 -40.74 -3.53 6.44
N ASP A 202 -41.33 -3.69 5.26
CA ASP A 202 -42.13 -4.88 4.90
C ASP A 202 -41.34 -5.92 4.07
N ILE A 203 -40.03 -5.68 3.90
CA ILE A 203 -39.09 -6.59 3.23
C ILE A 203 -38.48 -7.54 4.27
N GLN A 204 -38.44 -8.83 3.94
CA GLN A 204 -37.81 -9.86 4.75
C GLN A 204 -36.36 -10.10 4.31
N TYR A 205 -36.12 -10.37 3.03
CA TYR A 205 -34.78 -10.66 2.53
C TYR A 205 -34.24 -9.54 1.65
N TYR A 206 -32.93 -9.36 1.66
CA TYR A 206 -32.23 -8.47 0.72
C TYR A 206 -31.06 -9.20 0.09
N TRP A 207 -30.72 -8.81 -1.14
CA TRP A 207 -29.45 -9.16 -1.77
C TRP A 207 -28.71 -7.87 -2.06
N ARG A 208 -27.62 -7.60 -1.33
CA ARG A 208 -26.77 -6.44 -1.59
C ARG A 208 -25.93 -6.64 -2.84
N VAL A 209 -25.92 -5.60 -3.67
CA VAL A 209 -25.12 -5.53 -4.90
C VAL A 209 -24.41 -4.18 -4.94
N GLU A 210 -23.09 -4.22 -5.00
CA GLU A 210 -22.24 -3.04 -5.20
C GLU A 210 -22.03 -2.74 -6.71
N PRO A 211 -21.64 -1.51 -7.08
CA PRO A 211 -21.16 -1.20 -8.42
C PRO A 211 -19.87 -1.94 -8.78
N ASN A 212 -19.62 -2.16 -10.07
CA ASN A 212 -18.37 -2.75 -10.60
C ASN A 212 -18.07 -4.19 -10.09
N VAL A 213 -19.12 -5.00 -9.95
CA VAL A 213 -19.05 -6.43 -9.62
C VAL A 213 -19.50 -7.29 -10.80
N HIS A 214 -18.97 -8.51 -10.89
CA HIS A 214 -19.30 -9.45 -11.96
C HIS A 214 -20.03 -10.69 -11.43
N PHE A 215 -20.99 -11.17 -12.23
CA PHE A 215 -21.68 -12.45 -12.02
C PHE A 215 -21.45 -13.37 -13.22
N PHE A 216 -20.90 -14.56 -12.96
CA PHE A 216 -20.35 -15.46 -13.98
C PHE A 216 -21.24 -16.66 -14.32
N CYS A 217 -22.15 -17.05 -13.42
CA CYS A 217 -22.86 -18.32 -13.49
C CYS A 217 -24.37 -18.12 -13.57
N ASP A 218 -25.03 -18.82 -14.49
CA ASP A 218 -26.50 -18.83 -14.55
C ASP A 218 -27.08 -19.61 -13.34
N ILE A 219 -28.02 -18.98 -12.63
CA ILE A 219 -28.67 -19.54 -11.42
C ILE A 219 -30.16 -19.78 -11.70
N ASP A 220 -30.61 -21.03 -11.67
CA ASP A 220 -31.94 -21.43 -12.18
C ASP A 220 -32.96 -21.77 -11.07
N TYR A 221 -32.77 -21.18 -9.89
CA TYR A 221 -33.70 -21.26 -8.77
C TYR A 221 -33.83 -19.90 -8.10
N ASP A 222 -34.96 -19.71 -7.40
CA ASP A 222 -35.19 -18.51 -6.60
C ASP A 222 -34.35 -18.59 -5.31
N VAL A 223 -33.27 -17.80 -5.27
CA VAL A 223 -32.33 -17.76 -4.14
C VAL A 223 -33.00 -17.24 -2.87
N PHE A 224 -33.88 -16.24 -2.97
CA PHE A 224 -34.59 -15.71 -1.81
C PHE A 224 -35.58 -16.72 -1.24
N ALA A 225 -36.37 -17.36 -2.10
CA ALA A 225 -37.27 -18.42 -1.67
C ALA A 225 -36.51 -19.60 -1.06
N TRP A 226 -35.35 -19.96 -1.62
CA TRP A 226 -34.52 -21.02 -1.05
C TRP A 226 -34.03 -20.67 0.37
N MET A 227 -33.57 -19.43 0.59
CA MET A 227 -33.21 -18.94 1.93
C MET A 227 -34.38 -19.07 2.90
N GLN A 228 -35.59 -18.67 2.49
CA GLN A 228 -36.81 -18.79 3.30
C GLN A 228 -37.18 -20.26 3.59
N ASP A 229 -37.22 -21.10 2.56
CA ASP A 229 -37.65 -22.50 2.65
C ASP A 229 -36.69 -23.34 3.51
N HIS A 230 -35.40 -22.97 3.53
CA HIS A 230 -34.36 -23.62 4.31
C HIS A 230 -34.01 -22.89 5.62
N ASN A 231 -34.80 -21.87 5.99
CA ASN A 231 -34.65 -21.10 7.22
C ASN A 231 -33.21 -20.57 7.41
N LYS A 232 -32.64 -20.03 6.33
CA LYS A 232 -31.30 -19.44 6.32
C LYS A 232 -31.37 -17.97 6.68
N THR A 233 -30.39 -17.52 7.44
CA THR A 233 -30.29 -16.13 7.89
C THR A 233 -29.36 -15.30 7.02
N TYR A 234 -28.25 -15.90 6.55
CA TYR A 234 -27.23 -15.17 5.81
C TYR A 234 -26.55 -16.03 4.77
N GLY A 235 -26.22 -15.43 3.64
CA GLY A 235 -25.55 -16.04 2.51
C GLY A 235 -24.36 -15.22 2.06
N PHE A 236 -23.21 -15.86 1.89
CA PHE A 236 -21.97 -15.23 1.41
C PHE A 236 -21.35 -16.05 0.26
N ASN A 237 -20.36 -15.47 -0.42
CA ASN A 237 -19.62 -16.13 -1.50
C ASN A 237 -18.09 -16.17 -1.27
N ILE A 238 -17.53 -15.13 -0.64
CA ILE A 238 -16.09 -14.94 -0.37
C ILE A 238 -15.91 -14.66 1.13
N ASN A 239 -14.91 -15.28 1.75
CA ASN A 239 -14.48 -14.97 3.12
C ASN A 239 -13.01 -14.55 3.14
N ILE A 240 -12.71 -13.40 3.77
CA ILE A 240 -11.35 -12.85 3.82
C ILE A 240 -10.94 -12.37 5.21
N TYR A 241 -9.64 -12.24 5.43
CA TYR A 241 -9.06 -11.50 6.55
C TYR A 241 -9.20 -9.98 6.34
N ASP A 242 -9.45 -9.21 7.41
CA ASP A 242 -9.43 -7.73 7.39
C ASP A 242 -8.05 -7.19 7.81
N ASN A 243 -7.85 -5.89 7.60
CA ASN A 243 -6.76 -5.16 8.22
C ASN A 243 -7.03 -5.02 9.72
N ALA A 244 -6.26 -5.73 10.55
CA ALA A 244 -6.38 -5.72 12.00
C ALA A 244 -6.25 -4.31 12.63
N ASP A 245 -5.47 -3.41 12.02
CA ASP A 245 -5.30 -2.02 12.48
C ASP A 245 -6.60 -1.20 12.32
N SER A 246 -7.55 -1.66 11.48
CA SER A 246 -8.85 -1.01 11.29
C SER A 246 -9.91 -1.38 12.34
N VAL A 247 -9.69 -2.46 13.09
CA VAL A 247 -10.66 -3.09 14.01
C VAL A 247 -10.05 -3.45 15.36
N ALA A 248 -8.97 -2.79 15.77
CA ALA A 248 -8.20 -3.10 16.96
C ALA A 248 -9.07 -3.22 18.22
N THR A 249 -10.04 -2.31 18.41
CA THR A 249 -10.93 -2.34 19.58
C THR A 249 -12.30 -2.96 19.34
N LEU A 250 -12.60 -3.42 18.11
CA LEU A 250 -13.88 -4.06 17.80
C LEU A 250 -14.13 -5.27 18.70
N TRP A 251 -13.14 -6.16 18.82
CA TRP A 251 -13.28 -7.37 19.62
C TRP A 251 -13.26 -7.11 21.14
N PRO A 252 -12.38 -6.24 21.67
CA PRO A 252 -12.51 -5.76 23.05
C PRO A 252 -13.90 -5.23 23.42
N GLU A 253 -14.50 -4.34 22.61
CA GLU A 253 -15.87 -3.83 22.88
C GLU A 253 -16.92 -4.94 22.71
N THR A 254 -16.74 -5.85 21.74
CA THR A 254 -17.59 -7.04 21.61
C THR A 254 -17.57 -7.90 22.88
N LYS A 255 -16.38 -8.19 23.43
CA LYS A 255 -16.24 -8.97 24.67
C LYS A 255 -16.96 -8.32 25.84
N LYS A 256 -16.81 -7.00 25.98
CA LYS A 256 -17.52 -6.21 26.98
C LYS A 256 -19.03 -6.29 26.81
N PHE A 257 -19.53 -6.20 25.57
CA PHE A 257 -20.96 -6.35 25.29
C PHE A 257 -21.50 -7.73 25.67
N ILE A 258 -20.79 -8.82 25.35
CA ILE A 258 -21.26 -10.18 25.67
C ILE A 258 -21.08 -10.53 27.16
N GLU A 259 -20.17 -9.89 27.87
CA GLU A 259 -20.07 -9.98 29.34
C GLU A 259 -21.31 -9.38 30.01
N ASP A 260 -21.79 -8.24 29.51
CA ASP A 260 -23.02 -7.59 29.98
C ASP A 260 -24.30 -8.30 29.49
N ASN A 261 -24.22 -9.05 28.38
CA ASN A 261 -25.34 -9.71 27.72
C ASN A 261 -25.07 -11.20 27.40
N PRO A 262 -24.72 -12.04 28.39
CA PRO A 262 -24.28 -13.42 28.13
C PRO A 262 -25.35 -14.29 27.48
N GLY A 263 -26.63 -13.94 27.64
CA GLY A 263 -27.76 -14.65 27.03
C GLY A 263 -27.92 -14.42 25.52
N TYR A 264 -27.14 -13.53 24.90
CA TYR A 264 -27.23 -13.27 23.44
C TYR A 264 -26.32 -14.17 22.61
N VAL A 265 -25.29 -14.76 23.22
CA VAL A 265 -24.41 -15.71 22.52
C VAL A 265 -25.17 -17.00 22.23
N HIS A 266 -25.26 -17.37 20.96
CA HIS A 266 -25.95 -18.58 20.53
C HIS A 266 -25.14 -19.82 20.94
N PRO A 267 -25.74 -20.94 21.38
CA PRO A 267 -24.98 -22.13 21.77
C PRO A 267 -24.26 -22.82 20.60
N ASN A 268 -24.77 -22.69 19.37
CA ASN A 268 -24.13 -23.19 18.14
C ASN A 268 -23.55 -22.04 17.33
N ASN A 269 -22.74 -21.20 17.97
CA ASN A 269 -22.09 -20.05 17.35
C ASN A 269 -20.82 -20.48 16.57
N ALA A 270 -20.23 -19.55 15.83
CA ALA A 270 -18.95 -19.68 15.14
C ALA A 270 -17.81 -18.92 15.84
N ARG A 271 -17.79 -18.91 17.18
CA ARG A 271 -16.77 -18.20 17.96
C ARG A 271 -15.35 -18.68 17.68
N GLU A 272 -15.16 -19.98 17.45
CA GLU A 272 -13.83 -20.54 17.11
C GLU A 272 -13.29 -19.92 15.81
N TRP A 273 -14.15 -19.65 14.82
CA TRP A 273 -13.77 -18.96 13.59
C TRP A 273 -13.39 -17.49 13.85
N LEU A 274 -14.11 -16.82 14.77
CA LEU A 274 -13.80 -15.45 15.17
C LEU A 274 -12.52 -15.35 16.01
N GLU A 275 -12.13 -16.40 16.73
CA GLU A 275 -10.98 -16.39 17.64
C GLU A 275 -9.76 -17.14 17.09
N ASP A 276 -9.80 -17.66 15.85
CA ASP A 276 -8.66 -18.39 15.27
C ASP A 276 -7.38 -17.55 15.27
N ASP A 277 -6.31 -18.18 15.74
CA ASP A 277 -4.96 -17.62 15.82
C ASP A 277 -3.92 -18.50 15.12
N GLN A 278 -4.35 -19.58 14.44
CA GLN A 278 -3.42 -20.57 13.90
C GLN A 278 -2.87 -20.15 12.55
N ARG A 279 -3.69 -19.52 11.70
CA ARG A 279 -3.27 -19.12 10.35
C ARG A 279 -2.61 -17.76 10.31
N ARG A 280 -3.25 -16.77 10.92
CA ARG A 280 -2.79 -15.38 11.00
C ARG A 280 -2.70 -14.91 12.46
N PRO A 281 -1.80 -15.52 13.26
CA PRO A 281 -1.63 -15.16 14.67
C PRO A 281 -1.36 -13.66 14.86
N GLU A 282 -0.70 -13.01 13.90
CA GLU A 282 -0.43 -11.58 13.93
C GLU A 282 -1.70 -10.72 13.84
N ASN A 283 -2.68 -11.14 13.03
CA ASN A 283 -3.97 -10.45 12.92
C ASN A 283 -4.75 -10.62 14.23
N ASN A 284 -4.82 -11.85 14.74
CA ASN A 284 -5.44 -12.15 16.03
C ASN A 284 -4.85 -11.31 17.17
N GLN A 285 -3.53 -11.25 17.24
CA GLN A 285 -2.83 -10.48 18.27
C GLN A 285 -3.11 -8.97 18.16
N LYS A 286 -3.03 -8.40 16.96
CA LYS A 286 -3.30 -6.97 16.71
C LYS A 286 -4.76 -6.59 16.98
N ALA A 287 -5.70 -7.44 16.62
CA ALA A 287 -7.12 -7.26 16.90
C ALA A 287 -7.54 -7.81 18.28
N HIS A 288 -6.57 -8.05 19.17
CA HIS A 288 -6.78 -8.41 20.57
C HIS A 288 -7.69 -9.63 20.82
N GLY A 289 -7.52 -10.66 20.00
CA GLY A 289 -8.21 -11.95 20.09
C GLY A 289 -9.21 -12.23 18.98
N TYR A 290 -9.30 -11.37 17.96
CA TYR A 290 -10.17 -11.56 16.80
C TYR A 290 -9.36 -11.93 15.56
N SER A 291 -9.71 -13.02 14.90
CA SER A 291 -9.03 -13.55 13.71
C SER A 291 -8.99 -12.55 12.55
N THR A 292 -9.91 -11.57 12.53
CA THR A 292 -10.20 -10.65 11.41
C THR A 292 -10.91 -11.27 10.21
N CYS A 293 -11.21 -12.57 10.25
CA CYS A 293 -12.00 -13.24 9.23
C CYS A 293 -13.41 -12.66 9.15
N HIS A 294 -13.88 -12.38 7.95
CA HIS A 294 -15.21 -11.84 7.74
C HIS A 294 -15.80 -12.23 6.38
N PHE A 295 -17.11 -12.46 6.37
CA PHE A 295 -17.88 -12.57 5.14
C PHE A 295 -17.78 -11.24 4.38
N TRP A 296 -17.36 -11.30 3.12
CA TRP A 296 -17.09 -10.08 2.35
C TRP A 296 -18.38 -9.43 1.87
N SER A 297 -18.88 -8.47 2.64
CA SER A 297 -20.27 -7.97 2.59
C SER A 297 -20.68 -7.19 1.35
N ASN A 298 -19.77 -6.91 0.38
CA ASN A 298 -20.19 -6.37 -0.92
C ASN A 298 -21.13 -7.34 -1.68
N PHE A 299 -21.07 -8.63 -1.33
CA PHE A 299 -22.10 -9.61 -1.61
C PHE A 299 -22.69 -10.11 -0.29
N GLU A 300 -24.00 -9.96 -0.13
CA GLU A 300 -24.71 -10.56 1.00
C GLU A 300 -26.17 -10.83 0.64
N ILE A 301 -26.66 -12.00 1.02
CA ILE A 301 -28.08 -12.34 0.96
C ILE A 301 -28.54 -12.59 2.38
N GLY A 302 -29.32 -11.67 2.96
CA GLY A 302 -29.60 -11.67 4.40
C GLY A 302 -31.08 -11.56 4.74
N ASP A 303 -31.47 -12.15 5.87
CA ASP A 303 -32.77 -11.94 6.51
C ASP A 303 -32.72 -10.70 7.41
N LEU A 304 -33.46 -9.65 7.03
CA LEU A 304 -33.57 -8.39 7.77
C LEU A 304 -34.08 -8.58 9.20
N SER A 305 -34.79 -9.67 9.51
CA SER A 305 -35.25 -9.96 10.87
C SER A 305 -34.10 -10.20 11.85
N PHE A 306 -32.94 -10.69 11.37
CA PHE A 306 -31.74 -10.81 12.21
C PHE A 306 -31.18 -9.44 12.57
N TRP A 307 -31.02 -8.55 11.58
CA TRP A 307 -30.53 -7.18 11.80
C TRP A 307 -31.49 -6.33 12.65
N ARG A 308 -32.79 -6.60 12.57
CA ARG A 308 -33.82 -5.95 13.41
C ARG A 308 -34.00 -6.61 14.77
N SER A 309 -33.37 -7.75 15.00
CA SER A 309 -33.50 -8.48 16.26
C SER A 309 -32.92 -7.66 17.41
N LYS A 310 -33.51 -7.80 18.61
CA LYS A 310 -33.04 -7.07 19.80
C LYS A 310 -31.55 -7.30 20.06
N LYS A 311 -31.07 -8.55 19.93
CA LYS A 311 -29.66 -8.92 20.14
C LYS A 311 -28.71 -8.15 19.21
N TYR A 312 -29.05 -8.04 17.92
CA TYR A 312 -28.24 -7.28 16.97
C TYR A 312 -28.34 -5.77 17.20
N ARG A 313 -29.56 -5.28 17.44
CA ARG A 313 -29.79 -3.84 17.68
C ARG A 313 -29.03 -3.33 18.90
N ASP A 314 -29.10 -4.05 20.01
CA ASP A 314 -28.36 -3.67 21.21
C ASP A 314 -26.84 -3.70 20.98
N TYR A 315 -26.35 -4.66 20.19
CA TYR A 315 -24.93 -4.77 19.83
C TYR A 315 -24.49 -3.62 18.93
N PHE A 316 -25.21 -3.33 17.85
CA PHE A 316 -24.92 -2.18 17.00
C PHE A 316 -24.97 -0.87 17.80
N ASP A 317 -26.00 -0.67 18.64
CA ASP A 317 -26.12 0.53 19.46
C ASP A 317 -24.95 0.65 20.47
N HIS A 318 -24.44 -0.48 20.98
CA HIS A 318 -23.24 -0.52 21.81
C HIS A 318 -22.00 -0.06 21.02
N LEU A 319 -21.77 -0.62 19.82
CA LEU A 319 -20.66 -0.24 18.95
C LEU A 319 -20.75 1.22 18.49
N ASP A 320 -21.94 1.70 18.14
CA ASP A 320 -22.18 3.07 17.69
C ASP A 320 -21.86 4.08 18.80
N ARG A 321 -22.18 3.74 20.05
CA ARG A 321 -21.78 4.52 21.23
C ARG A 321 -20.29 4.43 21.57
N ALA A 322 -19.64 3.31 21.29
CA ALA A 322 -18.19 3.17 21.44
C ALA A 322 -17.42 4.06 20.44
N GLY A 323 -18.02 4.33 19.28
CA GLY A 323 -17.53 5.30 18.31
C GLY A 323 -16.45 4.78 17.36
N GLY A 324 -16.13 3.48 17.41
CA GLY A 324 -15.09 2.85 16.57
C GLY A 324 -15.39 2.87 15.06
N PHE A 325 -16.65 3.11 14.66
CA PHE A 325 -16.97 3.45 13.26
C PHE A 325 -16.26 4.70 12.76
N PHE A 326 -15.91 5.64 13.65
CA PHE A 326 -15.25 6.90 13.31
C PHE A 326 -13.83 6.96 13.90
N TYR A 327 -13.66 6.64 15.18
CA TYR A 327 -12.34 6.69 15.82
C TYR A 327 -11.40 5.60 15.29
N GLU A 328 -11.95 4.47 14.84
CA GLU A 328 -11.24 3.48 14.02
C GLU A 328 -11.87 3.45 12.62
N ARG A 329 -11.74 2.33 11.90
CA ARG A 329 -12.41 2.12 10.62
C ARG A 329 -13.15 0.79 10.65
N TRP A 330 -14.08 0.62 11.59
CA TRP A 330 -14.90 -0.58 11.64
C TRP A 330 -15.76 -0.70 10.38
N GLY A 331 -15.43 -1.66 9.53
CA GLY A 331 -16.24 -2.00 8.35
C GLY A 331 -17.54 -2.71 8.75
N ASP A 332 -18.55 -2.63 7.90
CA ASP A 332 -19.77 -3.42 8.07
C ASP A 332 -19.51 -4.93 7.96
N ALA A 333 -18.57 -5.33 7.11
CA ALA A 333 -18.20 -6.73 6.91
C ALA A 333 -17.76 -7.43 8.22
N PRO A 334 -16.75 -6.94 8.97
CA PRO A 334 -16.39 -7.53 10.27
C PRO A 334 -17.49 -7.37 11.33
N VAL A 335 -18.26 -6.27 11.34
CA VAL A 335 -19.36 -6.08 12.31
C VAL A 335 -20.49 -7.10 12.08
N HIS A 336 -20.92 -7.29 10.84
CA HIS A 336 -21.90 -8.32 10.45
C HIS A 336 -21.39 -9.71 10.80
N SER A 337 -20.13 -9.99 10.46
CA SER A 337 -19.49 -11.29 10.67
C SER A 337 -19.37 -11.66 12.15
N VAL A 338 -18.93 -10.73 12.99
CA VAL A 338 -18.88 -10.93 14.45
C VAL A 338 -20.27 -11.19 15.01
N ALA A 339 -21.27 -10.41 14.60
CA ALA A 339 -22.63 -10.59 15.10
C ALA A 339 -23.25 -11.91 14.66
N LEU A 340 -23.11 -12.31 13.39
CA LEU A 340 -23.56 -13.60 12.88
C LEU A 340 -22.82 -14.74 13.58
N GLY A 341 -21.50 -14.62 13.71
CA GLY A 341 -20.64 -15.61 14.34
C GLY A 341 -20.85 -15.77 15.84
N LEU A 342 -21.43 -14.80 16.54
CA LEU A 342 -21.75 -14.90 17.97
C LEU A 342 -23.23 -15.18 18.25
N PHE A 343 -24.14 -14.53 17.53
CA PHE A 343 -25.54 -14.43 17.92
C PHE A 343 -26.48 -15.32 17.11
N GLU A 344 -26.04 -15.91 16.00
CA GLU A 344 -26.86 -16.80 15.17
C GLU A 344 -26.41 -18.26 15.24
N ASP A 345 -27.31 -19.17 14.86
CA ASP A 345 -26.93 -20.54 14.56
C ASP A 345 -26.08 -20.58 13.30
N LYS A 346 -24.83 -21.03 13.40
CA LYS A 346 -23.92 -21.12 12.24
C LYS A 346 -24.47 -21.98 11.09
N ASN A 347 -25.38 -22.93 11.36
CA ASN A 347 -26.03 -23.74 10.32
C ASN A 347 -27.01 -22.94 9.43
N LYS A 348 -27.41 -21.75 9.86
CA LYS A 348 -28.23 -20.82 9.08
C LYS A 348 -27.42 -19.86 8.22
N ILE A 349 -26.09 -19.92 8.29
CA ILE A 349 -25.17 -19.21 7.42
C ILE A 349 -24.84 -20.14 6.26
N HIS A 350 -24.97 -19.67 5.02
CA HIS A 350 -24.77 -20.47 3.82
C HIS A 350 -23.69 -19.90 2.91
N TRP A 351 -22.82 -20.77 2.40
CA TRP A 351 -21.84 -20.43 1.38
C TRP A 351 -22.42 -20.74 -0.01
N PHE A 352 -22.75 -19.70 -0.76
CA PHE A 352 -23.26 -19.77 -2.13
C PHE A 352 -22.13 -20.02 -3.14
N ARG A 353 -21.55 -21.22 -3.08
CA ARG A 353 -20.48 -21.65 -3.99
C ARG A 353 -20.89 -21.59 -5.45
N ASP A 354 -22.16 -21.86 -5.76
CA ASP A 354 -22.73 -21.89 -7.10
C ASP A 354 -22.86 -20.51 -7.76
N ILE A 355 -22.85 -19.43 -6.98
CA ILE A 355 -22.95 -18.05 -7.48
C ILE A 355 -21.56 -17.52 -7.80
N GLY A 356 -21.13 -17.70 -9.05
CA GLY A 356 -19.85 -17.17 -9.52
C GLY A 356 -19.83 -15.63 -9.46
N TYR A 357 -18.86 -15.07 -8.74
CA TYR A 357 -18.81 -13.66 -8.39
C TYR A 357 -17.38 -13.11 -8.40
N GLN A 358 -17.24 -11.83 -8.71
CA GLN A 358 -16.02 -11.05 -8.47
C GLN A 358 -16.37 -9.65 -8.02
N HIS A 359 -15.67 -9.22 -6.98
CA HIS A 359 -15.38 -7.82 -6.72
C HIS A 359 -13.85 -7.73 -6.65
N ILE A 360 -13.23 -6.75 -7.31
CA ILE A 360 -11.76 -6.70 -7.38
C ILE A 360 -11.17 -6.65 -5.95
N PRO A 361 -10.15 -7.46 -5.60
CA PRO A 361 -9.41 -8.39 -6.47
C PRO A 361 -9.79 -9.88 -6.30
N PHE A 362 -10.87 -10.20 -5.61
CA PHE A 362 -11.21 -11.57 -5.21
C PHE A 362 -12.36 -12.17 -6.00
N PHE A 363 -12.38 -13.49 -6.07
CA PHE A 363 -13.31 -14.28 -6.87
C PHE A 363 -13.89 -15.44 -6.06
N ASN A 364 -15.14 -15.74 -6.33
CA ASN A 364 -15.71 -17.08 -6.16
C ASN A 364 -16.02 -17.59 -7.58
N CYS A 365 -15.27 -18.58 -8.08
CA CYS A 365 -15.48 -19.16 -9.40
C CYS A 365 -15.62 -20.68 -9.33
N PRO A 366 -16.86 -21.20 -9.27
CA PRO A 366 -17.09 -22.63 -9.16
C PRO A 366 -16.80 -23.39 -10.46
N ASN A 367 -16.42 -24.66 -10.33
CA ASN A 367 -16.39 -25.61 -11.45
C ASN A 367 -17.81 -26.07 -11.80
N ASN A 368 -18.55 -25.25 -12.55
CA ASN A 368 -19.91 -25.54 -13.01
C ASN A 368 -20.08 -25.14 -14.50
N PRO A 369 -20.70 -25.98 -15.35
CA PRO A 369 -20.90 -25.69 -16.78
C PRO A 369 -21.79 -24.47 -17.06
N LYS A 370 -22.56 -23.98 -16.08
CA LYS A 370 -23.35 -22.75 -16.17
C LYS A 370 -22.50 -21.48 -16.03
N CYS A 371 -21.20 -21.62 -15.75
CA CYS A 371 -20.29 -20.50 -15.53
C CYS A 371 -19.45 -20.17 -16.77
N SER A 372 -19.26 -18.88 -17.04
CA SER A 372 -18.35 -18.39 -18.07
C SER A 372 -17.71 -17.06 -17.65
N GLY A 373 -16.50 -16.78 -18.15
CA GLY A 373 -15.81 -15.50 -17.89
C GLY A 373 -14.92 -15.46 -16.63
N CYS A 374 -14.81 -16.55 -15.87
CA CYS A 374 -13.89 -16.68 -14.74
C CYS A 374 -13.09 -18.00 -14.81
N VAL A 375 -11.98 -18.08 -14.07
CA VAL A 375 -11.16 -19.30 -13.98
C VAL A 375 -11.50 -20.04 -12.69
N LYS A 376 -12.00 -21.26 -12.84
CA LYS A 376 -12.44 -22.12 -11.73
C LYS A 376 -11.33 -22.34 -10.68
N GLY A 377 -11.68 -22.16 -9.41
CA GLY A 377 -10.77 -22.23 -8.26
C GLY A 377 -9.70 -21.12 -8.20
N ARG A 378 -9.83 -20.08 -9.01
CA ARG A 378 -8.97 -18.90 -8.88
C ARG A 378 -9.60 -17.97 -7.85
N PHE A 379 -8.93 -17.77 -6.73
CA PHE A 379 -9.35 -16.83 -5.68
C PHE A 379 -9.01 -15.37 -6.02
N THR A 380 -7.88 -15.11 -6.68
CA THR A 380 -7.47 -13.76 -7.09
C THR A 380 -6.71 -13.79 -8.42
N ASP A 381 -6.89 -12.75 -9.24
CA ASP A 381 -6.08 -12.49 -10.45
C ASP A 381 -5.02 -11.40 -10.22
N GLY A 382 -4.92 -10.90 -8.98
CA GLY A 382 -3.87 -10.01 -8.53
C GLY A 382 -2.62 -10.75 -8.09
N GLU A 383 -1.92 -10.16 -7.15
CA GLU A 383 -0.59 -10.58 -6.75
C GLU A 383 -0.63 -11.78 -5.80
N LYS A 384 0.37 -12.66 -5.87
CA LYS A 384 0.30 -13.98 -5.20
C LYS A 384 0.08 -13.90 -3.70
N TRP A 385 0.55 -12.85 -3.03
CA TRP A 385 0.35 -12.69 -1.59
C TRP A 385 -1.13 -12.49 -1.22
N LEU A 386 -1.98 -12.01 -2.15
CA LEU A 386 -3.42 -11.85 -1.90
C LEU A 386 -4.11 -13.20 -1.60
N ASN A 387 -3.53 -14.33 -2.01
CA ASN A 387 -4.02 -15.65 -1.62
C ASN A 387 -3.92 -15.91 -0.10
N ARG A 388 -3.09 -15.15 0.63
CA ARG A 388 -3.02 -15.24 2.10
C ARG A 388 -4.24 -14.59 2.78
N GLU A 389 -4.98 -13.77 2.04
CA GLU A 389 -6.18 -13.12 2.54
C GLU A 389 -7.40 -14.05 2.46
N ASP A 390 -7.28 -15.19 1.77
CA ASP A 390 -8.30 -16.24 1.73
C ASP A 390 -8.49 -16.88 3.12
N SER A 391 -9.73 -16.92 3.60
CA SER A 391 -10.12 -17.59 4.85
C SER A 391 -11.23 -18.64 4.63
N ASP A 392 -11.45 -19.06 3.37
CA ASP A 392 -12.47 -20.06 3.02
C ASP A 392 -12.21 -21.41 3.71
N GLU A 393 -10.95 -21.77 3.99
CA GLU A 393 -10.66 -23.01 4.74
C GLU A 393 -11.11 -22.94 6.21
N ASP A 394 -10.85 -21.83 6.90
CA ASP A 394 -11.31 -21.66 8.29
C ASP A 394 -12.83 -21.67 8.33
N THR A 395 -13.44 -21.15 7.27
CA THR A 395 -14.88 -21.17 7.11
C THR A 395 -15.41 -22.59 6.89
N ASP A 396 -14.80 -23.39 6.00
CA ASP A 396 -15.19 -24.79 5.79
C ASP A 396 -14.94 -25.67 7.04
N LEU A 397 -13.92 -25.34 7.83
CA LEU A 397 -13.55 -26.04 9.06
C LEU A 397 -14.47 -25.71 10.25
N TYR A 398 -14.85 -24.44 10.45
CA TYR A 398 -15.50 -23.98 11.68
C TYR A 398 -16.97 -23.56 11.48
N VAL A 399 -17.32 -23.13 10.27
CA VAL A 399 -18.69 -22.77 9.86
C VAL A 399 -19.33 -23.89 9.02
N GLY A 400 -18.52 -24.62 8.24
CA GLY A 400 -18.91 -25.81 7.48
C GLY A 400 -19.10 -27.08 8.34
N ASN A 401 -19.68 -28.12 7.74
CA ASN A 401 -20.03 -29.38 8.42
C ASN A 401 -18.87 -30.42 8.49
N LYS A 402 -17.60 -30.03 8.24
CA LYS A 402 -16.46 -30.94 8.40
C LYS A 402 -16.03 -31.01 9.88
N LYS A 403 -15.82 -32.22 10.38
CA LYS A 403 -15.23 -32.43 11.71
C LYS A 403 -13.71 -32.23 11.62
N PRO A 404 -13.07 -31.52 12.57
CA PRO A 404 -11.62 -31.43 12.62
C PRO A 404 -11.00 -32.84 12.76
N PRO A 405 -9.80 -33.09 12.20
CA PRO A 405 -9.15 -34.39 12.28
C PRO A 405 -8.89 -34.78 13.74
N LYS A 406 -9.18 -36.04 14.07
CA LYS A 406 -8.84 -36.64 15.36
C LYS A 406 -7.37 -37.08 15.37
N ASP A 407 -6.64 -36.63 16.37
CA ASP A 407 -5.25 -36.95 16.77
C ASP A 407 -4.09 -36.21 16.07
N PRO A 408 -3.25 -35.46 16.83
CA PRO A 408 -1.97 -34.97 16.36
C PRO A 408 -0.90 -36.06 16.54
N LYS A 409 -0.40 -36.65 15.45
CA LYS A 409 0.79 -37.50 15.49
C LYS A 409 1.97 -36.84 14.79
N SER A 410 3.06 -36.77 15.55
CA SER A 410 4.41 -36.31 15.23
C SER A 410 4.95 -36.73 13.85
N PRO A 411 5.72 -35.86 13.14
CA PRO A 411 6.20 -36.18 11.80
C PRO A 411 7.46 -37.07 11.81
N ASN A 412 7.43 -38.12 10.99
CA ASN A 412 8.61 -38.90 10.61
C ASN A 412 9.41 -38.17 9.53
N LEU A 413 10.71 -38.03 9.78
CA LEU A 413 11.72 -37.51 8.85
C LEU A 413 11.97 -38.50 7.70
N ILE A 414 11.82 -38.04 6.45
CA ILE A 414 12.37 -38.69 5.27
C ILE A 414 13.55 -37.83 4.77
N GLN A 415 14.75 -38.42 4.79
CA GLN A 415 15.97 -37.85 4.22
C GLN A 415 15.90 -37.90 2.68
N LEU A 416 16.14 -36.77 2.02
CA LEU A 416 16.53 -36.70 0.61
C LEU A 416 17.80 -35.86 0.47
N ASN A 417 18.84 -36.50 -0.05
CA ASN A 417 20.16 -35.94 -0.30
C ASN A 417 20.12 -34.88 -1.41
N ALA A 418 20.59 -33.68 -1.13
CA ALA A 418 20.97 -32.69 -2.13
C ALA A 418 22.47 -32.41 -2.02
N HIS A 419 23.24 -32.84 -3.04
CA HIS A 419 24.59 -32.34 -3.27
C HIS A 419 24.47 -30.97 -3.93
N HIS A 420 24.67 -29.88 -3.19
CA HIS A 420 25.04 -28.57 -3.74
C HIS A 420 26.07 -27.92 -2.82
N ILE A 421 27.13 -27.42 -3.43
CA ILE A 421 28.35 -26.86 -2.83
C ILE A 421 27.98 -25.56 -2.08
N PRO A 422 28.37 -25.40 -0.80
CA PRO A 422 28.00 -24.21 -0.04
C PRO A 422 28.95 -23.05 -0.36
N ILE A 423 28.39 -21.92 -0.80
CA ILE A 423 28.96 -20.61 -0.48
C ILE A 423 28.40 -20.27 0.90
N GLN A 424 29.23 -20.36 1.94
CA GLN A 424 28.84 -19.98 3.29
C GLN A 424 28.56 -18.47 3.35
N PRO A 425 27.41 -18.03 3.89
CA PRO A 425 27.33 -16.69 4.45
C PRO A 425 28.15 -16.65 5.75
N PRO A 426 28.85 -15.54 6.05
CA PRO A 426 29.66 -15.45 7.24
C PRO A 426 28.79 -15.58 8.49
N THR A 427 29.21 -16.46 9.38
CA THR A 427 28.67 -16.58 10.73
C THR A 427 29.20 -15.42 11.56
N TYR A 428 28.37 -14.42 11.81
CA TYR A 428 28.57 -13.52 12.94
C TYR A 428 27.39 -13.69 13.90
N SER A 429 27.57 -14.60 14.85
CA SER A 429 27.03 -14.40 16.19
C SER A 429 27.81 -13.25 16.82
N ASN A 430 27.19 -12.09 17.03
CA ASN A 430 27.59 -11.12 18.04
C ASN A 430 26.50 -10.06 18.17
N ILE A 431 26.09 -9.83 19.42
CA ILE A 431 25.36 -8.68 19.97
C ILE A 431 25.22 -7.53 18.97
N MET A 432 23.99 -7.17 18.58
CA MET A 432 23.74 -6.03 17.68
C MET A 432 24.17 -4.73 18.37
N THR A 433 25.36 -4.23 18.03
CA THR A 433 25.89 -2.95 18.52
C THR A 433 25.26 -1.78 17.79
N PHE A 434 24.71 -0.82 18.53
CA PHE A 434 24.20 0.42 17.96
C PHE A 434 25.34 1.24 17.34
N THR A 435 25.17 1.66 16.08
CA THR A 435 26.25 2.30 15.30
C THR A 435 25.94 3.76 14.96
N ILE A 436 26.88 4.67 15.23
CA ILE A 436 26.80 6.09 14.87
C ILE A 436 27.83 6.41 13.79
N LEU A 437 27.37 6.88 12.64
CA LEU A 437 28.23 7.30 11.52
C LEU A 437 28.13 8.81 11.26
N THR A 438 29.26 9.50 11.46
CA THR A 438 29.40 10.93 11.18
C THR A 438 29.53 11.22 9.67
N ASP A 439 29.33 12.47 9.23
CA ASP A 439 29.57 12.86 7.82
C ASP A 439 31.00 12.54 7.38
N THR A 440 31.99 12.74 8.26
CA THR A 440 33.39 12.42 8.00
C THR A 440 33.58 10.93 7.77
N THR A 441 33.02 10.08 8.65
CA THR A 441 33.11 8.62 8.52
C THR A 441 32.49 8.13 7.21
N ILE A 442 31.28 8.60 6.89
CA ILE A 442 30.57 8.22 5.67
C ILE A 442 31.33 8.66 4.43
N ARG A 443 31.85 9.89 4.43
CA ARG A 443 32.68 10.39 3.33
C ARG A 443 33.92 9.54 3.13
N THR A 444 34.64 9.20 4.20
CA THR A 444 35.82 8.33 4.12
C THR A 444 35.47 6.96 3.56
N LEU A 445 34.39 6.33 4.05
CA LEU A 445 33.92 5.04 3.54
C LEU A 445 33.61 5.10 2.03
N LEU A 446 32.82 6.10 1.61
CA LEU A 446 32.36 6.21 0.24
C LEU A 446 33.47 6.65 -0.73
N HIS A 447 34.39 7.53 -0.31
CA HIS A 447 35.48 8.03 -1.17
C HIS A 447 36.60 7.00 -1.36
N THR A 448 36.66 5.99 -0.49
CA THR A 448 37.64 4.88 -0.58
C THR A 448 37.04 3.58 -1.12
N LEU A 449 35.85 3.64 -1.75
CA LEU A 449 35.22 2.48 -2.34
C LEU A 449 36.08 1.88 -3.46
N THR A 450 36.22 0.56 -3.43
CA THR A 450 36.75 -0.20 -4.57
C THR A 450 35.65 -0.44 -5.60
N PRO A 451 35.97 -0.71 -6.88
CA PRO A 451 34.98 -1.11 -7.87
C PRO A 451 34.13 -2.31 -7.42
N THR A 452 34.74 -3.28 -6.73
CA THR A 452 34.04 -4.45 -6.21
C THR A 452 33.02 -4.07 -5.15
N THR A 453 33.42 -3.29 -4.14
CA THR A 453 32.50 -2.83 -3.08
C THR A 453 31.38 -1.97 -3.64
N ALA A 454 31.67 -1.09 -4.61
CA ALA A 454 30.65 -0.28 -5.27
C ALA A 454 29.64 -1.14 -6.05
N ARG A 455 30.07 -2.22 -6.69
CA ARG A 455 29.17 -3.19 -7.34
C ARG A 455 28.32 -3.95 -6.32
N THR A 456 28.88 -4.32 -5.17
CA THR A 456 28.11 -4.92 -4.07
C THR A 456 27.01 -3.98 -3.60
N LEU A 457 27.34 -2.70 -3.35
CA LEU A 457 26.34 -1.69 -2.97
C LEU A 457 25.29 -1.47 -4.08
N ALA A 458 25.69 -1.50 -5.36
CA ALA A 458 24.76 -1.44 -6.47
C ALA A 458 23.81 -2.65 -6.49
N SER A 459 24.31 -3.85 -6.21
CA SER A 459 23.50 -5.06 -6.09
C SER A 459 22.52 -4.99 -4.93
N ILE A 460 22.94 -4.46 -3.77
CA ILE A 460 22.07 -4.24 -2.62
C ILE A 460 20.96 -3.24 -2.97
N LEU A 461 21.31 -2.13 -3.63
CA LEU A 461 20.32 -1.14 -4.08
C LEU A 461 19.36 -1.72 -5.12
N SER A 462 19.88 -2.48 -6.10
CA SER A 462 19.07 -3.16 -7.12
C SER A 462 18.09 -4.08 -6.44
N HIS A 463 18.55 -4.91 -5.49
CA HIS A 463 17.69 -5.81 -4.74
C HIS A 463 16.62 -5.06 -3.95
N ALA A 464 16.98 -3.97 -3.26
CA ALA A 464 16.02 -3.16 -2.52
C ALA A 464 14.96 -2.52 -3.44
N LEU A 465 15.35 -2.05 -4.62
CA LEU A 465 14.42 -1.52 -5.62
C LEU A 465 13.59 -2.64 -6.28
N SER A 466 14.14 -3.84 -6.46
CA SER A 466 13.39 -5.01 -6.87
C SER A 466 12.38 -5.44 -5.81
N GLN A 467 12.72 -5.35 -4.53
CA GLN A 467 11.76 -5.59 -3.45
C GLN A 467 10.66 -4.52 -3.44
N TYR A 468 11.03 -3.25 -3.63
CA TYR A 468 10.09 -2.14 -3.82
C TYR A 468 9.06 -2.45 -4.91
N THR A 469 9.53 -2.87 -6.08
CA THR A 469 8.65 -3.10 -7.23
C THR A 469 7.97 -4.47 -7.24
N LEU A 470 8.73 -5.56 -7.09
CA LEU A 470 8.28 -6.95 -7.33
C LEU A 470 7.80 -7.65 -6.08
N SER A 471 8.27 -7.24 -4.89
CA SER A 471 7.84 -7.81 -3.60
C SER A 471 6.81 -6.94 -2.90
N GLN A 472 6.27 -5.96 -3.61
CA GLN A 472 5.34 -4.94 -3.10
C GLN A 472 5.84 -4.15 -1.91
N GLU A 473 7.15 -4.05 -1.65
CA GLU A 473 7.62 -3.17 -0.56
C GLU A 473 7.20 -1.71 -0.80
N SER A 474 6.89 -1.32 -2.05
CA SER A 474 6.32 -0.02 -2.41
C SER A 474 5.03 0.32 -1.68
N ILE A 475 4.20 -0.66 -1.30
CA ILE A 475 2.97 -0.37 -0.54
C ILE A 475 3.30 0.09 0.88
N TYR A 476 4.40 -0.39 1.47
CA TYR A 476 4.87 -0.06 2.82
C TYR A 476 5.87 1.12 2.84
N GLN A 477 6.06 1.82 1.71
CA GLN A 477 6.89 3.01 1.65
C GLN A 477 6.01 4.28 1.72
N PRO A 478 5.86 4.89 2.90
CA PRO A 478 5.03 6.08 3.05
C PRO A 478 5.59 7.25 2.24
N HIS A 479 4.69 8.12 1.78
CA HIS A 479 5.11 9.35 1.13
C HIS A 479 5.82 10.27 2.13
N ARG A 480 6.76 11.09 1.65
CA ARG A 480 7.48 12.02 2.53
C ARG A 480 6.50 13.01 3.16
N THR A 481 6.61 13.24 4.46
CA THR A 481 5.83 14.25 5.16
C THR A 481 6.60 15.56 5.20
N SER A 482 5.95 16.68 4.89
CA SER A 482 6.53 18.03 4.96
C SER A 482 5.88 18.85 6.07
N ILE A 483 6.71 19.37 6.98
CA ILE A 483 6.28 20.31 8.01
C ILE A 483 6.94 21.66 7.76
N VAL A 484 6.11 22.70 7.61
CA VAL A 484 6.57 24.09 7.48
C VAL A 484 6.27 24.84 8.76
N ARG A 485 7.31 25.33 9.44
CA ARG A 485 7.16 26.18 10.63
C ARG A 485 6.84 27.62 10.23
N PRO A 486 6.24 28.45 11.13
CA PRO A 486 5.90 29.84 10.83
C PRO A 486 7.08 30.73 10.37
N ASN A 487 8.31 30.36 10.73
CA ASN A 487 9.53 31.05 10.29
C ASN A 487 10.03 30.60 8.89
N GLY A 488 9.26 29.79 8.16
CA GLY A 488 9.62 29.27 6.85
C GLY A 488 10.59 28.09 6.87
N GLN A 489 10.97 27.57 8.05
CA GLN A 489 11.78 26.36 8.15
C GLN A 489 10.95 25.16 7.68
N VAL A 490 11.48 24.42 6.71
CA VAL A 490 10.85 23.20 6.19
C VAL A 490 11.61 21.98 6.71
N SER A 491 10.88 21.01 7.24
CA SER A 491 11.39 19.71 7.67
C SER A 491 10.68 18.62 6.88
N LEU A 492 11.45 17.77 6.20
CA LEU A 492 10.92 16.60 5.52
C LEU A 492 11.22 15.36 6.34
N PHE A 493 10.24 14.50 6.50
CA PHE A 493 10.37 13.18 7.11
C PHE A 493 10.12 12.16 6.01
N MET A 494 11.09 11.29 5.77
CA MET A 494 11.01 10.23 4.76
C MET A 494 11.15 8.90 5.48
N PRO A 495 10.04 8.35 6.02
CA PRO A 495 10.04 7.02 6.60
C PRO A 495 10.18 5.98 5.49
N ALA A 496 10.75 4.83 5.83
CA ALA A 496 10.91 3.70 4.94
C ALA A 496 11.03 2.42 5.76
N THR A 497 10.57 1.32 5.18
CA THR A 497 10.68 -0.01 5.79
C THR A 497 11.22 -1.01 4.78
N THR A 498 11.91 -2.03 5.28
CA THR A 498 12.12 -3.30 4.59
C THR A 498 11.75 -4.42 5.56
N PRO A 499 11.67 -5.70 5.12
CA PRO A 499 11.36 -6.81 6.02
C PRO A 499 12.35 -6.99 7.19
N THR A 500 13.50 -6.29 7.15
CA THR A 500 14.57 -6.41 8.16
C THR A 500 14.92 -5.08 8.83
N SER A 501 14.35 -3.95 8.38
CA SER A 501 14.76 -2.63 8.83
C SER A 501 13.62 -1.63 8.81
N VAL A 502 13.51 -0.82 9.85
CA VAL A 502 12.66 0.37 9.86
C VAL A 502 13.55 1.59 9.92
N GLY A 503 13.30 2.61 9.12
CA GLY A 503 14.11 3.81 9.17
C GLY A 503 13.35 5.08 8.84
N VAL A 504 13.89 6.20 9.31
CA VAL A 504 13.38 7.52 8.96
C VAL A 504 14.54 8.44 8.65
N LYS A 505 14.48 9.05 7.46
CA LYS A 505 15.37 10.14 7.09
C LYS A 505 14.68 11.47 7.39
N ILE A 506 15.30 12.26 8.24
CA ILE A 506 14.84 13.60 8.58
C ILE A 506 15.73 14.59 7.84
N VAL A 507 15.12 15.53 7.11
CA VAL A 507 15.81 16.51 6.26
C VAL A 507 15.38 17.92 6.67
N GLY A 508 16.34 18.75 7.07
CA GLY A 508 16.15 20.18 7.26
C GLY A 508 16.47 20.95 5.98
N VAL A 509 15.49 21.68 5.47
CA VAL A 509 15.65 22.60 4.33
C VAL A 509 15.64 24.03 4.85
N ALA A 510 16.78 24.72 4.77
CA ALA A 510 16.89 26.09 5.27
C ALA A 510 15.91 27.02 4.51
N PRO A 511 15.30 28.01 5.19
CA PRO A 511 14.44 28.99 4.54
C PRO A 511 15.20 29.72 3.43
N SER A 512 14.55 29.92 2.29
CA SER A 512 15.11 30.63 1.13
C SER A 512 15.24 32.15 1.35
N THR A 513 14.64 32.68 2.42
CA THR A 513 14.73 34.08 2.83
C THR A 513 15.39 34.19 4.21
N PRO A 514 16.41 35.05 4.39
CA PRO A 514 16.88 35.39 5.74
C PRO A 514 15.71 35.99 6.53
N ALA A 515 15.50 35.53 7.76
CA ALA A 515 14.51 36.11 8.66
C ALA A 515 14.72 37.64 8.78
N PRO A 516 13.66 38.45 8.93
CA PRO A 516 13.81 39.88 9.24
C PRO A 516 14.68 40.00 10.48
N ALA A 517 15.75 40.79 10.40
CA ALA A 517 16.63 41.07 11.52
C ALA A 517 15.77 41.61 12.68
N SER A 518 15.53 40.78 13.70
CA SER A 518 15.09 41.27 14.99
C SER A 518 16.24 42.09 15.56
N ALA A 519 15.95 43.36 15.84
CA ALA A 519 16.87 44.30 16.42
C ALA A 519 17.45 43.74 17.73
N GLY A 520 18.77 43.55 17.81
CA GLY A 520 19.42 43.22 19.07
C GLY A 520 20.64 42.29 19.04
N ALA A 521 21.44 42.26 17.98
CA ALA A 521 22.76 41.63 18.04
C ALA A 521 23.77 42.39 17.17
N GLU A 522 24.52 43.28 17.80
CA GLU A 522 25.75 43.84 17.24
C GLU A 522 26.80 42.74 17.14
N GLY A 523 27.20 42.41 15.90
CA GLY A 523 28.21 41.39 15.64
C GLY A 523 28.36 41.15 14.14
N GLY A 524 29.08 42.04 13.46
CA GLY A 524 29.33 41.97 12.03
C GLY A 524 30.12 40.72 11.63
N GLY A 525 29.50 39.86 10.84
CA GLY A 525 30.15 38.82 10.07
C GLY A 525 29.28 38.48 8.86
N LYS A 526 29.79 38.71 7.64
CA LYS A 526 29.19 38.16 6.41
C LYS A 526 29.25 36.63 6.52
N GLY A 527 28.19 36.03 7.05
CA GLY A 527 28.07 34.59 7.19
C GLY A 527 28.25 33.94 5.82
N THR A 528 29.26 33.06 5.72
CA THR A 528 29.39 32.08 4.65
C THR A 528 28.02 31.44 4.36
N PRO A 529 27.64 31.22 3.08
CA PRO A 529 26.39 30.53 2.76
C PRO A 529 26.34 29.23 3.56
N GLN A 530 25.32 29.07 4.41
CA GLN A 530 25.24 27.84 5.21
C GLN A 530 25.18 26.62 4.26
N PRO A 531 25.94 25.56 4.55
CA PRO A 531 26.04 24.42 3.64
C PRO A 531 24.68 23.73 3.47
N GLY A 532 24.53 23.03 2.35
CA GLY A 532 23.28 22.42 1.87
C GLY A 532 22.60 21.44 2.82
N LEU A 533 21.50 20.85 2.33
CA LEU A 533 20.63 19.86 3.01
C LEU A 533 21.28 19.19 4.22
N ARG A 534 20.79 19.50 5.42
CA ARG A 534 21.17 18.77 6.64
C ARG A 534 20.20 17.63 6.81
N SER A 535 20.71 16.40 6.89
CA SER A 535 19.86 15.24 7.07
C SER A 535 20.50 14.19 7.97
N VAL A 536 19.65 13.43 8.62
CA VAL A 536 19.99 12.29 9.47
C VAL A 536 19.11 11.11 9.08
N LEU A 537 19.67 9.91 9.07
CA LEU A 537 18.94 8.67 8.89
C LEU A 537 19.06 7.86 10.18
N THR A 538 17.94 7.51 10.78
CA THR A 538 17.87 6.57 11.90
C THR A 538 17.37 5.24 11.37
N ILE A 539 17.99 4.14 11.77
CA ILE A 539 17.62 2.77 11.39
C ILE A 539 17.43 1.95 12.66
N CYS A 540 16.33 1.20 12.67
CA CYS A 540 16.01 0.14 13.60
C CYS A 540 15.94 -1.18 12.83
N ASP A 541 16.00 -2.30 13.54
CA ASP A 541 15.70 -3.62 12.98
C ASP A 541 14.19 -3.81 12.79
N GLU A 542 13.76 -4.99 12.35
CA GLU A 542 12.35 -5.32 12.14
C GLU A 542 11.50 -5.32 13.43
N ARG A 543 12.15 -5.31 14.61
CA ARG A 543 11.48 -5.29 15.93
C ARG A 543 11.45 -3.90 16.55
N GLY A 544 12.03 -2.90 15.87
CA GLY A 544 12.14 -1.54 16.37
C GLY A 544 13.32 -1.33 17.33
N GLN A 545 14.21 -2.31 17.50
CA GLN A 545 15.46 -2.10 18.23
C GLN A 545 16.36 -1.18 17.42
N ALA A 546 16.86 -0.12 18.05
CA ALA A 546 17.70 0.85 17.37
C ALA A 546 19.02 0.19 16.91
N VAL A 547 19.30 0.28 15.61
CA VAL A 547 20.51 -0.28 14.98
C VAL A 547 21.55 0.81 14.79
N GLY A 548 21.13 2.04 14.49
CA GLY A 548 22.08 3.13 14.38
C GLY A 548 21.55 4.43 13.79
N VAL A 549 22.41 5.44 13.76
CA VAL A 549 22.14 6.77 13.23
C VAL A 549 23.29 7.24 12.34
N LEU A 550 22.96 7.73 11.14
CA LEU A 550 23.92 8.25 10.17
C LEU A 550 23.62 9.70 9.79
N ASN A 551 24.66 10.49 9.52
CA ASN A 551 24.48 11.71 8.73
C ASN A 551 24.10 11.35 7.28
N ALA A 552 22.99 11.87 6.76
CA ALA A 552 22.43 11.40 5.50
C ALA A 552 22.76 12.30 4.29
N ALA A 553 23.56 13.36 4.44
CA ALA A 553 23.79 14.32 3.36
C ALA A 553 24.65 13.74 2.22
N GLU A 554 25.76 13.09 2.57
CA GLU A 554 26.61 12.39 1.59
C GLU A 554 25.92 11.12 1.06
N LEU A 555 25.31 10.34 1.98
CA LEU A 555 24.54 9.14 1.67
C LEU A 555 23.46 9.41 0.60
N THR A 556 22.67 10.47 0.75
CA THR A 556 21.58 10.78 -0.19
C THR A 556 22.10 11.00 -1.61
N ALA A 557 23.21 11.73 -1.75
CA ALA A 557 23.79 11.96 -3.08
C ALA A 557 24.37 10.68 -3.68
N PHE A 558 25.08 9.89 -2.87
CA PHE A 558 25.64 8.60 -3.28
C PHE A 558 24.56 7.61 -3.72
N ARG A 559 23.56 7.32 -2.87
CA ARG A 559 22.50 6.34 -3.15
C ARG A 559 21.67 6.72 -4.38
N THR A 560 21.44 8.01 -4.60
CA THR A 560 20.68 8.49 -5.76
C THR A 560 21.47 8.31 -7.04
N ALA A 561 22.77 8.68 -7.01
CA ALA A 561 23.66 8.42 -8.13
C ALA A 561 23.79 6.92 -8.42
N LEU A 562 23.86 6.08 -7.39
CA LEU A 562 23.94 4.63 -7.55
C LEU A 562 22.70 4.05 -8.25
N GLY A 563 21.50 4.61 -8.01
CA GLY A 563 20.27 4.22 -8.71
C GLY A 563 20.35 4.44 -10.23
N SER A 564 20.90 5.56 -10.68
CA SER A 564 21.12 5.79 -12.12
C SER A 564 22.22 4.91 -12.71
N MET A 565 23.17 4.44 -11.89
CA MET A 565 24.19 3.51 -12.37
C MET A 565 23.64 2.14 -12.73
N LEU A 566 22.50 1.72 -12.16
CA LEU A 566 21.91 0.41 -12.44
C LEU A 566 21.67 0.19 -13.94
N LEU A 567 21.21 1.23 -14.65
CA LEU A 567 21.05 1.19 -16.11
C LEU A 567 22.37 1.49 -16.85
N LEU A 568 23.21 2.38 -16.31
CA LEU A 568 24.50 2.74 -16.92
C LEU A 568 25.40 1.51 -17.08
N LEU A 569 25.36 0.58 -16.13
CA LEU A 569 26.16 -0.66 -16.14
C LEU A 569 25.91 -1.52 -17.39
N HIS A 570 24.73 -1.41 -18.00
CA HIS A 570 24.36 -2.16 -19.20
C HIS A 570 24.70 -1.43 -20.51
N ARG A 571 25.08 -0.15 -20.47
CA ARG A 571 25.39 0.63 -21.69
C ARG A 571 26.66 0.11 -22.36
N LYS A 572 26.64 -0.17 -23.66
CA LYS A 572 27.87 -0.46 -24.43
C LYS A 572 28.78 0.76 -24.57
N ARG A 573 28.19 1.96 -24.73
CA ARG A 573 28.92 3.23 -24.90
C ARG A 573 28.63 4.20 -23.76
N VAL A 574 29.70 4.68 -23.13
CA VAL A 574 29.67 5.69 -22.04
C VAL A 574 30.88 6.65 -22.15
N GLY A 575 31.43 6.83 -23.35
CA GLY A 575 32.70 7.52 -23.57
C GLY A 575 32.63 9.00 -23.25
N ASN A 576 31.57 9.65 -23.73
CA ASN A 576 31.32 11.06 -23.49
C ASN A 576 30.16 11.23 -22.50
N VAL A 577 30.44 11.85 -21.35
CA VAL A 577 29.48 12.13 -20.29
C VAL A 577 29.28 13.65 -20.16
N LEU A 578 28.04 14.09 -20.19
CA LEU A 578 27.64 15.48 -19.94
C LEU A 578 26.94 15.56 -18.59
N VAL A 579 27.33 16.54 -17.77
CA VAL A 579 26.76 16.73 -16.43
C VAL A 579 26.23 18.14 -16.30
N PHE A 580 24.93 18.27 -16.09
CA PHE A 580 24.31 19.54 -15.73
C PHE A 580 24.27 19.69 -14.21
N GLY A 581 24.98 20.68 -13.70
CA GLY A 581 25.12 20.96 -12.27
C GLY A 581 26.57 20.83 -11.78
N ALA A 582 26.80 21.33 -10.57
CA ALA A 582 28.10 21.25 -9.88
C ALA A 582 27.94 21.00 -8.36
N GLY A 583 26.82 20.39 -7.96
CA GLY A 583 26.53 20.04 -6.57
C GLY A 583 26.95 18.61 -6.22
N LYS A 584 26.57 18.13 -5.03
CA LYS A 584 26.87 16.76 -4.57
C LYS A 584 26.33 15.68 -5.53
N GLN A 585 25.16 15.89 -6.15
CA GLN A 585 24.62 14.95 -7.14
C GLN A 585 25.52 14.84 -8.36
N ALA A 586 25.94 15.97 -8.97
CA ALA A 586 26.90 15.98 -10.08
C ALA A 586 28.21 15.25 -9.71
N GLU A 587 28.74 15.51 -8.52
CA GLU A 587 29.95 14.87 -8.01
C GLU A 587 29.82 13.35 -7.93
N TRP A 588 28.77 12.84 -7.29
CA TRP A 588 28.58 11.40 -7.09
C TRP A 588 28.26 10.64 -8.37
N HIS A 589 27.51 11.23 -9.29
CA HIS A 589 27.25 10.64 -10.61
C HIS A 589 28.56 10.44 -11.39
N VAL A 590 29.47 11.41 -11.34
CA VAL A 590 30.77 11.30 -12.03
C VAL A 590 31.68 10.28 -11.35
N ARG A 591 31.79 10.32 -10.01
CA ARG A 591 32.59 9.33 -9.27
C ARG A 591 32.15 7.91 -9.57
N LEU A 592 30.85 7.63 -9.47
CA LEU A 592 30.32 6.28 -9.68
C LEU A 592 30.40 5.84 -11.14
N ALA A 593 30.13 6.74 -12.10
CA ALA A 593 30.28 6.41 -13.51
C ALA A 593 31.71 5.98 -13.84
N ILE A 594 32.72 6.72 -13.35
CA ILE A 594 34.13 6.36 -13.53
C ILE A 594 34.49 5.09 -12.76
N LEU A 595 34.05 4.96 -11.51
CA LEU A 595 34.39 3.81 -10.65
C LEU A 595 33.81 2.48 -11.18
N LEU A 596 32.58 2.51 -11.68
CA LEU A 596 31.88 1.32 -12.18
C LEU A 596 32.15 1.04 -13.66
N ARG A 597 32.61 2.05 -14.43
CA ARG A 597 32.99 1.95 -15.85
C ARG A 597 34.38 2.53 -16.12
N PRO A 598 35.45 1.98 -15.48
CA PRO A 598 36.80 2.55 -15.53
C PRO A 598 37.37 2.65 -16.95
N ASP A 599 37.08 1.66 -17.81
CA ASP A 599 37.56 1.64 -19.19
C ASP A 599 36.61 2.33 -20.17
N GLY A 600 35.40 2.67 -19.73
CA GLY A 600 34.32 3.18 -20.56
C GLY A 600 34.35 4.70 -20.70
N VAL A 601 34.45 5.43 -19.59
CA VAL A 601 34.37 6.90 -19.57
C VAL A 601 35.69 7.50 -20.04
N LYS A 602 35.64 8.42 -21.01
CA LYS A 602 36.81 9.10 -21.59
C LYS A 602 36.80 10.59 -21.36
N LYS A 603 35.63 11.23 -21.47
CA LYS A 603 35.45 12.66 -21.26
C LYS A 603 34.22 12.95 -20.41
N VAL A 604 34.36 13.85 -19.46
CA VAL A 604 33.26 14.39 -18.65
C VAL A 604 33.24 15.91 -18.80
N THR A 605 32.13 16.43 -19.30
CA THR A 605 31.94 17.88 -19.47
C THR A 605 30.89 18.37 -18.49
N PHE A 606 31.22 19.41 -17.71
CA PHE A 606 30.30 20.02 -16.74
C PHE A 606 29.69 21.31 -17.29
N VAL A 607 28.36 21.41 -17.22
CA VAL A 607 27.58 22.60 -17.55
C VAL A 607 26.92 23.10 -16.28
N ASN A 608 27.16 24.35 -15.91
CA ASN A 608 26.56 24.92 -14.70
C ASN A 608 26.44 26.44 -14.83
N ARG A 609 25.35 27.01 -14.31
CA ARG A 609 25.14 28.47 -14.29
C ARG A 609 26.31 29.25 -13.69
N SER A 610 27.01 28.66 -12.71
CA SER A 610 28.23 29.24 -12.13
C SER A 610 29.44 28.44 -12.59
N ARG A 611 30.20 29.01 -13.55
CA ARG A 611 31.48 28.47 -14.01
C ARG A 611 32.44 28.20 -12.87
N ARG A 612 32.56 29.15 -11.92
CA ARG A 612 33.41 29.00 -10.73
C ARG A 612 33.11 27.71 -9.95
N ARG A 613 31.85 27.43 -9.65
CA ARG A 613 31.46 26.21 -8.91
C ARG A 613 31.79 24.93 -9.67
N ALA A 614 31.63 24.92 -11.00
CA ALA A 614 31.99 23.77 -11.83
C ALA A 614 33.51 23.57 -11.87
N ALA A 615 34.27 24.66 -12.03
CA ALA A 615 35.74 24.61 -12.01
C ALA A 615 36.27 24.12 -10.66
N GLU A 616 35.68 24.57 -9.56
CA GLU A 616 36.02 24.09 -8.20
C GLU A 616 35.72 22.60 -8.03
N LEU A 617 34.59 22.11 -8.54
CA LEU A 617 34.26 20.68 -8.51
C LEU A 617 35.27 19.86 -9.34
N VAL A 618 35.57 20.30 -10.56
CA VAL A 618 36.55 19.62 -11.44
C VAL A 618 37.93 19.60 -10.78
N ALA A 619 38.39 20.72 -10.21
CA ALA A 619 39.66 20.80 -9.52
C ALA A 619 39.70 19.85 -8.30
N ARG A 620 38.62 19.79 -7.52
CA ARG A 620 38.51 18.86 -6.37
C ARG A 620 38.55 17.40 -6.81
N LEU A 621 37.74 17.02 -7.80
CA LEU A 621 37.73 15.64 -8.33
C LEU A 621 39.12 15.21 -8.84
N LYS A 622 39.82 16.10 -9.56
CA LYS A 622 41.19 15.85 -10.03
C LYS A 622 42.18 15.72 -8.87
N ALA A 623 42.11 16.61 -7.88
CA ALA A 623 42.99 16.59 -6.72
C ALA A 623 42.82 15.31 -5.88
N GLU A 624 41.61 14.76 -5.83
CA GLU A 624 41.30 13.49 -5.16
C GLU A 624 41.58 12.25 -6.05
N GLY A 625 42.13 12.44 -7.25
CA GLY A 625 42.51 11.35 -8.15
C GLY A 625 41.35 10.67 -8.87
N VAL A 626 40.15 11.25 -8.86
CA VAL A 626 39.00 10.70 -9.59
C VAL A 626 39.28 10.73 -11.09
N GLY A 627 39.10 9.59 -11.77
CA GLY A 627 39.46 9.42 -13.19
C GLY A 627 40.96 9.26 -13.45
N GLY A 628 41.80 9.35 -12.42
CA GLY A 628 43.26 9.31 -12.53
C GLY A 628 43.76 10.31 -13.57
N GLY A 629 44.54 9.83 -14.54
CA GLY A 629 44.95 10.58 -15.73
C GLY A 629 44.25 10.15 -17.03
N GLY A 630 43.29 9.20 -16.95
CA GLY A 630 42.67 8.57 -18.12
C GLY A 630 41.36 9.22 -18.58
N VAL A 631 40.79 10.12 -17.77
CA VAL A 631 39.52 10.80 -18.04
C VAL A 631 39.72 12.31 -18.15
N ASP A 632 39.33 12.88 -19.29
CA ASP A 632 39.35 14.33 -19.50
C ASP A 632 38.11 14.98 -18.85
N MET A 633 38.32 15.72 -17.76
CA MET A 633 37.26 16.47 -17.08
C MET A 633 37.40 17.97 -17.35
N VAL A 634 36.37 18.56 -17.97
CA VAL A 634 36.36 19.96 -18.41
C VAL A 634 35.07 20.67 -18.02
N VAL A 635 35.14 22.00 -17.91
CA VAL A 635 33.98 22.87 -17.76
C VAL A 635 33.61 23.40 -19.14
N PHE A 636 32.34 23.37 -19.49
CA PHE A 636 31.84 23.95 -20.73
C PHE A 636 31.84 25.48 -20.66
N GLU A 637 32.32 26.14 -21.70
CA GLU A 637 32.53 27.60 -21.74
C GLU A 637 31.93 28.28 -22.98
N ASP A 638 31.42 27.52 -23.94
CA ASP A 638 30.92 28.07 -25.20
C ASP A 638 29.44 28.54 -25.09
N GLY A 639 28.94 29.10 -26.18
CA GLY A 639 27.54 29.54 -26.30
C GLY A 639 26.56 28.40 -26.59
N GLU A 640 25.31 28.77 -26.88
CA GLU A 640 24.20 27.84 -27.13
C GLU A 640 24.49 26.81 -28.23
N GLU A 641 25.11 27.22 -29.35
CA GLU A 641 25.50 26.31 -30.43
C GLU A 641 26.52 25.25 -29.96
N GLY A 642 27.51 25.64 -29.16
CA GLY A 642 28.45 24.68 -28.57
C GLY A 642 27.77 23.71 -27.60
N LEU A 643 26.75 24.17 -26.88
CA LEU A 643 25.98 23.32 -25.97
C LEU A 643 25.12 22.33 -26.75
N LYS A 644 24.53 22.76 -27.87
CA LYS A 644 23.81 21.89 -28.79
C LYS A 644 24.70 20.78 -29.34
N GLU A 645 25.86 21.12 -29.88
CA GLU A 645 26.84 20.14 -30.38
C GLU A 645 27.25 19.15 -29.28
N LEU A 646 27.47 19.66 -28.07
CA LEU A 646 27.84 18.85 -26.91
C LEU A 646 26.73 17.86 -26.51
N VAL A 647 25.47 18.32 -26.42
CA VAL A 647 24.30 17.48 -26.14
C VAL A 647 24.14 16.41 -27.22
N GLN A 648 24.34 16.76 -28.49
CA GLN A 648 24.26 15.86 -29.63
C GLN A 648 25.40 14.82 -29.69
N GLY A 649 26.61 15.19 -29.27
CA GLY A 649 27.80 14.33 -29.26
C GLY A 649 27.96 13.42 -28.04
N THR A 650 27.17 13.65 -26.99
CA THR A 650 27.28 12.92 -25.72
C THR A 650 26.60 11.55 -25.73
N ASP A 651 27.16 10.56 -25.03
CA ASP A 651 26.56 9.24 -24.82
C ASP A 651 25.62 9.21 -23.60
N VAL A 652 26.04 9.87 -22.52
CA VAL A 652 25.37 9.88 -21.20
C VAL A 652 25.14 11.30 -20.71
N LEU A 653 23.91 11.64 -20.37
CA LEU A 653 23.52 12.94 -19.82
C LEU A 653 23.04 12.77 -18.38
N PHE A 654 23.74 13.38 -17.42
CA PHE A 654 23.30 13.48 -16.03
C PHE A 654 22.73 14.87 -15.76
N CYS A 655 21.42 14.94 -15.51
CA CYS A 655 20.74 16.15 -15.09
C CYS A 655 20.61 16.14 -13.56
N THR A 656 21.33 17.03 -12.89
CA THR A 656 21.52 17.00 -11.43
C THR A 656 21.28 18.35 -10.75
N THR A 657 20.44 19.20 -11.35
CA THR A 657 20.18 20.57 -10.88
C THR A 657 18.67 20.81 -10.68
N PRO A 658 18.27 21.52 -9.61
CA PRO A 658 16.87 21.88 -9.38
C PRO A 658 16.43 23.01 -10.33
N SER A 659 16.23 22.67 -11.60
CA SER A 659 15.82 23.60 -12.65
C SER A 659 14.30 23.69 -12.74
N THR A 660 13.79 24.89 -13.03
CA THR A 660 12.38 25.14 -13.37
C THR A 660 12.18 25.30 -14.88
N GLU A 661 13.26 25.22 -15.66
CA GLU A 661 13.27 25.33 -17.12
C GLU A 661 14.10 24.19 -17.72
N PRO A 662 13.75 23.66 -18.90
CA PRO A 662 14.51 22.57 -19.52
C PRO A 662 15.99 22.94 -19.71
N LEU A 663 16.88 21.98 -19.43
CA LEU A 663 18.34 22.20 -19.52
C LEU A 663 18.84 22.27 -20.97
N PHE A 664 18.08 21.69 -21.88
CA PHE A 664 18.27 21.78 -23.32
C PHE A 664 16.92 21.57 -24.03
N PRO A 665 16.70 22.21 -25.19
CA PRO A 665 15.52 21.98 -26.02
C PRO A 665 15.43 20.54 -26.53
N ALA A 666 14.21 19.97 -26.55
CA ALA A 666 13.97 18.62 -27.08
C ALA A 666 14.43 18.47 -28.54
N GLU A 667 14.33 19.54 -29.34
CA GLU A 667 14.69 19.55 -30.76
C GLU A 667 16.11 19.05 -31.00
N TRP A 668 17.05 19.39 -30.12
CA TRP A 668 18.47 19.08 -30.31
C TRP A 668 18.73 17.57 -30.36
N VAL A 669 17.95 16.78 -29.63
CA VAL A 669 18.06 15.32 -29.60
C VAL A 669 17.07 14.62 -30.53
N MET A 670 16.03 15.31 -30.99
CA MET A 670 15.02 14.80 -31.94
C MET A 670 15.36 15.06 -33.41
N GLU A 671 16.45 15.78 -33.70
CA GLU A 671 16.96 15.97 -35.06
C GLU A 671 17.26 14.64 -35.77
N LYS A 672 16.99 14.58 -37.08
CA LYS A 672 17.02 13.33 -37.88
C LYS A 672 18.35 12.57 -37.75
N GLU A 673 19.47 13.30 -37.69
CA GLU A 673 20.82 12.74 -37.55
C GLU A 673 21.10 12.15 -36.15
N MET A 674 20.33 12.56 -35.14
CA MET A 674 20.49 12.16 -33.76
C MET A 674 19.53 11.03 -33.34
N ARG A 675 18.40 10.87 -34.05
CA ARG A 675 17.38 9.82 -33.80
C ARG A 675 17.95 8.40 -33.74
N GLY A 676 19.01 8.11 -34.50
CA GLY A 676 19.66 6.80 -34.52
C GLY A 676 20.61 6.54 -33.35
N LYS A 677 20.95 7.56 -32.56
CA LYS A 677 21.91 7.46 -31.45
C LYS A 677 21.19 7.12 -30.15
N GLY A 678 21.41 5.91 -29.63
CA GLY A 678 20.96 5.56 -28.29
C GLY A 678 21.74 6.30 -27.21
N LYS A 679 21.11 7.31 -26.61
CA LYS A 679 21.64 8.08 -25.48
C LYS A 679 21.06 7.54 -24.18
N TYR A 680 21.81 7.70 -23.09
CA TYR A 680 21.29 7.52 -21.74
C TYR A 680 21.10 8.88 -21.09
N VAL A 681 19.88 9.22 -20.70
CA VAL A 681 19.55 10.47 -19.99
C VAL A 681 19.06 10.10 -18.60
N ALA A 682 19.73 10.57 -17.55
CA ALA A 682 19.30 10.40 -16.18
C ALA A 682 18.99 11.77 -15.57
N ALA A 683 17.75 11.98 -15.13
CA ALA A 683 17.28 13.21 -14.50
C ALA A 683 16.91 13.02 -13.02
N ILE A 684 17.54 13.83 -12.17
CA ILE A 684 17.56 13.66 -10.71
C ILE A 684 17.27 14.98 -9.99
N GLY A 685 17.67 16.11 -10.57
CA GLY A 685 17.60 17.43 -9.95
C GLY A 685 16.18 17.98 -9.80
N SER A 686 15.23 17.56 -10.64
CA SER A 686 13.80 17.91 -10.57
C SER A 686 13.03 16.96 -9.61
N TYR A 687 12.38 17.49 -8.58
CA TYR A 687 11.61 16.67 -7.61
C TYR A 687 10.36 17.38 -7.08
N ARG A 688 9.88 18.37 -7.83
CA ARG A 688 8.62 19.07 -7.58
C ARG A 688 7.91 19.30 -8.91
N LEU A 689 6.58 19.46 -8.86
CA LEU A 689 5.76 19.69 -10.04
C LEU A 689 6.10 20.99 -10.80
N ASP A 690 6.69 21.99 -10.13
CA ASP A 690 7.16 23.23 -10.76
C ASP A 690 8.55 23.11 -11.40
N MET A 691 9.28 22.01 -11.15
CA MET A 691 10.61 21.76 -11.70
C MET A 691 10.56 20.95 -13.00
N ARG A 692 11.55 21.22 -13.87
CA ARG A 692 11.79 20.47 -15.10
C ARG A 692 13.27 20.60 -15.48
N GLU A 693 13.94 19.48 -15.65
CA GLU A 693 15.28 19.36 -16.23
C GLU A 693 15.20 18.91 -17.69
N ILE A 694 14.22 18.08 -18.02
CA ILE A 694 13.93 17.56 -19.34
C ILE A 694 12.76 18.35 -19.94
N ASP A 695 12.87 18.71 -21.22
CA ASP A 695 11.79 19.28 -22.00
C ASP A 695 10.65 18.25 -22.18
N PRO A 696 9.40 18.52 -21.76
CA PRO A 696 8.28 17.60 -21.89
C PRO A 696 8.10 17.00 -23.29
N ARG A 697 8.42 17.76 -24.34
CA ARG A 697 8.33 17.30 -25.74
C ARG A 697 9.28 16.14 -26.04
N LEU A 698 10.40 16.04 -25.33
CA LEU A 698 11.31 14.90 -25.44
C LEU A 698 10.65 13.63 -24.87
N LEU A 699 9.95 13.74 -23.75
CA LEU A 699 9.29 12.63 -23.10
C LEU A 699 8.09 12.15 -23.93
N GLU A 700 7.28 13.08 -24.45
CA GLU A 700 6.22 12.78 -25.43
C GLU A 700 6.76 12.01 -26.63
N ALA A 701 7.92 12.40 -27.15
CA ALA A 701 8.56 11.75 -28.27
C ALA A 701 9.12 10.35 -27.94
N VAL A 702 9.57 10.12 -26.70
CA VAL A 702 10.04 8.81 -26.20
C VAL A 702 8.89 7.82 -26.09
N VAL A 703 7.71 8.28 -25.66
CA VAL A 703 6.53 7.43 -25.43
C VAL A 703 5.60 7.34 -26.64
N ASN A 704 6.04 7.83 -27.81
CA ASN A 704 5.30 7.74 -29.06
C ASN A 704 5.93 6.69 -29.98
N SER A 705 5.26 5.54 -30.14
CA SER A 705 5.68 4.43 -31.02
C SER A 705 5.93 4.82 -32.48
N SER A 706 5.27 5.87 -32.98
CA SER A 706 5.46 6.43 -34.32
C SER A 706 6.39 7.65 -34.34
N GLY A 707 6.97 7.99 -33.18
CA GLY A 707 7.78 9.17 -32.94
C GLY A 707 9.24 9.06 -33.44
N PRO A 708 10.05 10.10 -33.19
CA PRO A 708 11.43 10.19 -33.68
C PRO A 708 12.35 9.11 -33.10
N PHE A 709 11.98 8.46 -32.00
CA PHE A 709 12.76 7.37 -31.38
C PHE A 709 12.17 5.98 -31.64
N SER A 710 11.26 5.83 -32.61
CA SER A 710 10.70 4.53 -32.99
C SER A 710 11.82 3.52 -33.31
N GLY A 711 11.75 2.34 -32.69
CA GLY A 711 12.77 1.29 -32.79
C GLY A 711 14.05 1.54 -31.96
N LYS A 712 14.10 2.63 -31.18
CA LYS A 712 15.18 2.92 -30.21
C LYS A 712 14.70 2.97 -28.77
N VAL A 713 13.40 3.02 -28.53
CA VAL A 713 12.77 2.88 -27.20
C VAL A 713 12.05 1.53 -27.14
N HIS A 714 11.97 0.94 -25.95
CA HIS A 714 11.23 -0.29 -25.70
C HIS A 714 9.87 0.02 -25.08
N GLN A 715 8.78 -0.51 -25.65
CA GLN A 715 7.39 -0.40 -25.16
C GLN A 715 6.96 1.00 -24.70
N GLU A 716 7.44 2.07 -25.36
CA GLU A 716 7.11 3.46 -25.01
C GLU A 716 7.48 3.82 -23.55
N TRP A 717 8.54 3.20 -23.01
CA TRP A 717 8.91 3.34 -21.61
C TRP A 717 9.90 4.46 -21.29
N VAL A 718 9.63 5.15 -20.18
CA VAL A 718 10.60 5.89 -19.36
C VAL A 718 10.90 5.08 -18.10
N VAL A 719 12.18 4.86 -17.79
CA VAL A 719 12.54 4.14 -16.55
C VAL A 719 12.46 5.10 -15.37
N VAL A 720 11.88 4.66 -14.25
CA VAL A 720 11.73 5.46 -13.04
C VAL A 720 12.22 4.72 -11.80
N ASP A 721 12.54 5.42 -10.70
CA ASP A 721 12.73 4.76 -9.40
C ASP A 721 11.41 4.31 -8.76
N SER A 722 10.37 5.12 -8.89
CA SER A 722 8.99 4.73 -8.61
C SER A 722 8.00 5.42 -9.54
N VAL A 723 7.03 4.67 -10.07
CA VAL A 723 5.94 5.22 -10.88
C VAL A 723 5.12 6.21 -10.06
N LYS A 724 4.66 5.79 -8.87
CA LYS A 724 3.84 6.62 -7.97
C LYS A 724 4.58 7.91 -7.58
N GLY A 725 5.81 7.78 -7.08
CA GLY A 725 6.61 8.94 -6.66
C GLY A 725 6.84 9.93 -7.80
N CYS A 726 7.15 9.43 -9.01
CA CYS A 726 7.33 10.26 -10.18
C CYS A 726 6.03 10.95 -10.63
N MET A 727 4.87 10.31 -10.53
CA MET A 727 3.59 10.96 -10.84
C MET A 727 3.26 12.11 -9.88
N ASP A 728 3.66 11.99 -8.61
CA ASP A 728 3.41 13.01 -7.59
C ASP A 728 4.44 14.16 -7.62
N GLU A 729 5.69 13.87 -7.99
CA GLU A 729 6.82 14.79 -7.77
C GLU A 729 7.56 15.21 -9.06
N ALA A 730 7.45 14.49 -10.19
CA ALA A 730 8.21 14.79 -11.41
C ALA A 730 7.41 15.65 -12.40
N GLY A 731 7.52 16.98 -12.25
CA GLY A 731 6.78 17.96 -13.07
C GLY A 731 6.92 17.79 -14.58
N GLU A 732 8.10 17.37 -15.07
CA GLU A 732 8.34 17.13 -16.49
C GLU A 732 7.61 15.92 -17.07
N LEU A 733 7.42 14.84 -16.30
CA LEU A 733 6.64 13.67 -16.73
C LEU A 733 5.15 14.02 -16.77
N VAL A 734 4.65 14.73 -15.75
CA VAL A 734 3.26 15.19 -15.68
C VAL A 734 2.94 16.19 -16.78
N ALA A 735 3.84 17.17 -17.03
CA ALA A 735 3.67 18.15 -18.09
C ALA A 735 3.66 17.55 -19.50
N ALA A 736 4.36 16.42 -19.69
CA ALA A 736 4.37 15.65 -20.93
C ALA A 736 3.14 14.73 -21.09
N GLY A 737 2.23 14.69 -20.10
CA GLY A 737 1.05 13.84 -20.14
C GLY A 737 1.34 12.34 -20.07
N LEU A 738 2.48 11.94 -19.49
CA LEU A 738 2.81 10.54 -19.30
C LEU A 738 1.84 9.89 -18.31
N LYS A 739 1.48 8.64 -18.60
CA LYS A 739 0.62 7.81 -17.77
C LYS A 739 1.43 6.67 -17.15
N PRO A 740 0.94 6.00 -16.09
CA PRO A 740 1.64 4.88 -15.46
C PRO A 740 2.15 3.81 -16.45
N GLU A 741 1.39 3.50 -17.50
CA GLU A 741 1.77 2.52 -18.53
C GLU A 741 2.99 2.92 -19.38
N HIS A 742 3.32 4.21 -19.46
CA HIS A 742 4.52 4.71 -20.15
C HIS A 742 5.77 4.68 -19.26
N MET A 743 5.67 4.15 -18.04
CA MET A 743 6.77 4.11 -17.08
C MET A 743 7.06 2.69 -16.61
N VAL A 744 8.34 2.39 -16.41
CA VAL A 744 8.80 1.12 -15.87
C VAL A 744 9.72 1.38 -14.68
N GLU A 745 9.44 0.77 -13.54
CA GLU A 745 10.32 0.93 -12.38
C GLU A 745 11.62 0.16 -12.57
N VAL A 746 12.74 0.78 -12.17
CA VAL A 746 14.09 0.22 -12.29
C VAL A 746 14.24 -1.11 -11.53
N GLY A 747 13.40 -1.34 -10.50
CA GLY A 747 13.34 -2.61 -9.76
C GLY A 747 12.98 -3.82 -10.62
N ARG A 748 12.30 -3.62 -11.76
CA ARG A 748 11.97 -4.70 -12.71
C ARG A 748 13.10 -5.06 -13.66
N MET A 749 14.17 -4.25 -13.72
CA MET A 749 15.21 -4.41 -14.74
C MET A 749 15.98 -5.73 -14.60
N ASP A 750 16.09 -6.26 -13.38
CA ASP A 750 16.76 -7.55 -13.14
C ASP A 750 15.97 -8.74 -13.74
N GLU A 751 14.64 -8.67 -13.77
CA GLU A 751 13.74 -9.66 -14.39
C GLU A 751 13.64 -9.44 -15.90
N LEU A 752 13.31 -8.21 -16.33
CA LEU A 752 13.05 -7.88 -17.72
C LEU A 752 14.27 -8.04 -18.63
N ARG A 753 15.49 -7.93 -18.09
CA ARG A 753 16.71 -8.13 -18.88
C ARG A 753 16.91 -9.57 -19.35
N GLU A 754 16.12 -10.54 -18.91
CA GLU A 754 16.17 -11.88 -19.52
C GLU A 754 15.67 -11.85 -20.97
N GLU A 755 14.88 -10.84 -21.33
CA GLU A 755 14.43 -10.59 -22.69
C GLU A 755 15.53 -9.93 -23.54
N LYS A 756 15.88 -10.57 -24.67
CA LYS A 756 16.89 -10.05 -25.61
C LYS A 756 16.58 -8.64 -26.14
N SER A 757 15.30 -8.34 -26.33
CA SER A 757 14.81 -7.03 -26.79
C SER A 757 15.11 -5.94 -25.77
N VAL A 758 14.92 -6.21 -24.47
CA VAL A 758 15.23 -5.31 -23.37
C VAL A 758 16.75 -5.13 -23.23
N GLN A 759 17.53 -6.21 -23.31
CA GLN A 759 19.01 -6.12 -23.31
C GLN A 759 19.51 -5.21 -24.43
N GLN A 760 19.03 -5.41 -25.66
CA GLN A 760 19.45 -4.60 -26.80
C GLN A 760 19.08 -3.11 -26.63
N TRP A 761 17.90 -2.82 -26.09
CA TRP A 761 17.48 -1.45 -25.77
C TRP A 761 18.36 -0.83 -24.68
N LEU A 762 18.63 -1.55 -23.59
CA LEU A 762 19.51 -1.09 -22.52
C LEU A 762 20.95 -0.89 -23.00
N GLU A 763 21.45 -1.68 -23.93
CA GLU A 763 22.81 -1.55 -24.44
C GLU A 763 23.00 -0.40 -25.44
N GLU A 764 22.05 -0.24 -26.37
CA GLU A 764 22.20 0.58 -27.59
C GLU A 764 21.02 1.50 -27.91
N GLY A 765 19.90 1.36 -27.21
CA GLY A 765 18.69 2.18 -27.36
C GLY A 765 18.78 3.53 -26.67
N PHE A 766 17.72 4.33 -26.80
CA PHE A 766 17.51 5.59 -26.11
C PHE A 766 16.80 5.30 -24.78
N VAL A 767 17.47 5.59 -23.66
CA VAL A 767 17.00 5.26 -22.32
C VAL A 767 16.91 6.54 -21.51
N VAL A 768 15.72 6.84 -20.99
CA VAL A 768 15.51 7.91 -20.02
C VAL A 768 15.28 7.28 -18.66
N TYR A 769 16.01 7.76 -17.65
CA TYR A 769 15.82 7.44 -16.25
C TYR A 769 15.43 8.68 -15.48
N LYS A 770 14.31 8.63 -14.76
CA LYS A 770 13.87 9.68 -13.88
C LYS A 770 13.82 9.19 -12.44
N SER A 771 14.42 9.95 -11.53
CA SER A 771 14.35 9.65 -10.10
C SER A 771 13.89 10.87 -9.30
N VAL A 772 13.03 10.63 -8.31
CA VAL A 772 12.62 11.62 -7.28
C VAL A 772 13.06 11.18 -5.86
N GLY A 773 13.54 9.94 -5.76
CA GLY A 773 14.16 9.32 -4.60
C GLY A 773 13.14 8.69 -3.66
N VAL A 774 13.19 7.37 -3.53
CA VAL A 774 12.37 6.61 -2.57
C VAL A 774 13.14 6.27 -1.30
N GLY A 775 12.45 6.21 -0.16
CA GLY A 775 13.05 6.03 1.16
C GLY A 775 13.76 4.69 1.34
N ILE A 776 13.30 3.63 0.67
CA ILE A 776 13.93 2.30 0.70
C ILE A 776 15.40 2.32 0.26
N MET A 777 15.77 3.23 -0.66
CA MET A 777 17.16 3.41 -1.09
C MET A 777 18.05 3.94 0.04
N ASP A 778 17.49 4.76 0.94
CA ASP A 778 18.21 5.34 2.06
C ASP A 778 18.51 4.27 3.13
N ILE A 779 17.52 3.45 3.49
CA ILE A 779 17.71 2.39 4.50
C ILE A 779 18.59 1.25 3.98
N ALA A 780 18.45 0.83 2.72
CA ALA A 780 19.25 -0.25 2.14
C ALA A 780 20.74 0.10 2.13
N ILE A 781 21.09 1.28 1.61
CA ILE A 781 22.49 1.73 1.60
C ILE A 781 22.94 2.17 2.99
N GLY A 782 22.07 2.77 3.81
CA GLY A 782 22.38 3.15 5.18
C GLY A 782 22.84 1.95 6.01
N ARG A 783 22.09 0.84 5.97
CA ARG A 783 22.44 -0.41 6.64
C ARG A 783 23.74 -1.01 6.11
N ALA A 784 23.89 -1.09 4.80
CA ALA A 784 25.12 -1.61 4.18
C ALA A 784 26.37 -0.79 4.56
N LEU A 785 26.22 0.54 4.74
CA LEU A 785 27.32 1.38 5.21
C LEU A 785 27.63 1.17 6.69
N MET A 786 26.64 0.90 7.55
CA MET A 786 26.91 0.53 8.94
C MET A 786 27.69 -0.79 9.02
N GLU A 787 27.30 -1.79 8.25
CA GLU A 787 28.00 -3.08 8.15
C GLU A 787 29.44 -2.90 7.67
N LEU A 788 29.63 -2.14 6.59
CA LEU A 788 30.96 -1.82 6.08
C LEU A 788 31.82 -1.02 7.08
N ALA A 789 31.20 -0.16 7.88
CA ALA A 789 31.88 0.61 8.91
C ALA A 789 32.39 -0.30 10.04
N MET A 790 31.55 -1.23 10.49
CA MET A 790 31.93 -2.26 11.47
C MET A 790 33.08 -3.12 10.94
N GLU A 791 33.00 -3.61 9.71
CA GLU A 791 34.07 -4.42 9.08
C GLU A 791 35.41 -3.67 9.01
N LYS A 792 35.36 -2.34 8.80
CA LYS A 792 36.54 -1.48 8.72
C LYS A 792 36.98 -0.93 10.07
N GLY A 793 36.26 -1.20 11.15
CA GLY A 793 36.53 -0.67 12.48
C GLY A 793 36.47 0.86 12.55
N VAL A 794 35.55 1.48 11.80
CA VAL A 794 35.35 2.94 11.77
C VAL A 794 33.93 3.31 12.18
N GLY A 795 33.77 4.47 12.82
CA GLY A 795 32.50 4.87 13.41
C GLY A 795 32.51 4.68 14.92
N MET A 796 31.37 4.94 15.57
CA MET A 796 31.19 4.71 16.99
C MET A 796 30.20 3.57 17.16
N HIS A 797 30.57 2.57 17.96
CA HIS A 797 29.75 1.39 18.22
C HIS A 797 29.50 1.29 19.72
N LEU A 798 28.23 1.12 20.10
CA LEU A 798 27.77 1.01 21.48
C LEU A 798 27.16 -0.37 21.68
N GLU A 799 27.67 -1.13 22.65
CA GLU A 799 27.19 -2.49 22.94
C GLU A 799 25.84 -2.53 23.66
N ASP A 800 25.46 -1.43 24.33
CA ASP A 800 24.23 -1.27 25.10
C ASP A 800 23.68 0.15 24.85
N PHE A 801 22.63 0.28 24.05
CA PHE A 801 22.02 1.56 23.61
C PHE A 801 20.53 1.62 23.97
#